data_AF-A0AAU9LAV8-F1
#
_entry.id   AF-A0AAU9LAV8-F1
#
_cell.length_a   1.000
_cell.length_b   1.000
_cell.length_c   1.000
_cell.angle_alpha   90.00
_cell.angle_beta   90.00
_cell.angle_gamma   90.00
#
_symmetry.space_group_name_H-M   'P 1'
#
loop_
_entity.id
_entity.type
_entity.pdbx_description
1 polymer ?
#
loop_
_entity_poly.entity_id
_entity_poly.type
_entity_poly.pdbx_seq_one_letter_code
_entity_poly.pdbx_strand_id
1 'polypeptide(L)'
;MQLQSFQAHLASDMEPLLAETRVYLLHKEPDRARASFLRLPELESRRKSYLEATLRDFYAAGLFDVPVLLTFLEALPSWHWTLDGCAVLHNRKFPLLPLAFFLLKLMSHLEGSARVRAESYWYAWVSPTLRAVASGQPLELKILSRTGRSEYRQGDTSKEELLYAPGDAGTFDNDRRNVLCWVGEGTGSEVAAWPEEKDRTKAQWRLIPSDVNSDAFLVQSVRFEEYMYSADYAKFKKDMQGKTRSRVFTWRKKTEPPGPAGKWQLLTLSVEERDVFALYNPYQREFLYAPTADIMDNKRRHVLTRVAPDGIRETCNTEGEAMWCAWRITPAQQSPMEKGIEAFFAKQYPVAVEQLTLAVNNLPDNTEHVKCFAYRMTANLRLRRFDLVAPDFQAIQALGGDKAAIFHGLAHLWEENASYLAAMANSSPDLQIQAIEISTSAENPFFMRHQLSKGDDFFVRRDFQAAIMCYQEAATCTPSIAASSSEENCVEDAETTRQRVRAYVSCAKCFFALDETENAWQYLSIAHDIAGVSVEGEAAILLWKGKCRRAHKAYDEALQLLERAFDRASAASAAFAYLSLSATGAPMTTSVLKWSILMEMKVVGLLRQGVYDTLLSPNENDHVSDLNDDHSSGEKEGLVSSKDAEKTLTQMMETFHCPLSLELMNDPVTTPDGNTYERSMIEQHLEVNGCFDPLTRAPLTKSQLHTNRALKQLMETLLSDHRLGLLLASCAT
;
A
#
# COMPACT_ATOMS: atom_id res chain seq x y z
N MET A 1 -35.47 16.69 6.48
CA MET A 1 -35.28 17.62 7.61
C MET A 1 -34.62 16.98 8.84
N GLN A 2 -34.94 15.73 9.23
CA GLN A 2 -34.31 15.08 10.40
C GLN A 2 -32.85 14.60 10.20
N LEU A 3 -32.42 14.29 8.97
CA LEU A 3 -31.01 13.96 8.67
C LEU A 3 -30.08 15.18 8.73
N GLN A 4 -30.58 16.36 8.36
CA GLN A 4 -29.82 17.62 8.43
C GLN A 4 -29.67 18.14 9.87
N SER A 5 -30.65 17.91 10.74
CA SER A 5 -30.55 18.28 12.17
C SER A 5 -29.62 17.34 12.94
N PHE A 6 -29.54 16.05 12.57
CA PHE A 6 -28.62 15.09 13.19
C PHE A 6 -27.16 15.34 12.79
N GLN A 7 -26.90 15.67 11.52
CA GLN A 7 -25.58 16.09 11.05
C GLN A 7 -25.11 17.42 11.68
N ALA A 8 -26.04 18.34 11.97
CA ALA A 8 -25.73 19.62 12.62
C ALA A 8 -25.42 19.47 14.12
N HIS A 9 -26.09 18.56 14.84
CA HIS A 9 -25.75 18.24 16.24
C HIS A 9 -24.43 17.47 16.37
N LEU A 10 -24.14 16.53 15.47
CA LEU A 10 -22.83 15.86 15.43
C LEU A 10 -21.69 16.83 15.11
N ALA A 11 -21.89 17.87 14.29
CA ALA A 11 -20.84 18.86 14.03
C ALA A 11 -20.49 19.74 15.25
N SER A 12 -21.43 19.90 16.21
CA SER A 12 -21.27 20.71 17.42
C SER A 12 -20.34 20.06 18.47
N ASP A 13 -20.40 18.73 18.62
CA ASP A 13 -19.62 18.00 19.64
C ASP A 13 -18.19 17.66 19.19
N MET A 14 -17.90 17.82 17.89
CA MET A 14 -16.63 17.42 17.26
C MET A 14 -15.57 18.51 17.27
N GLU A 15 -15.99 19.76 17.11
CA GLU A 15 -15.10 20.92 17.11
C GLU A 15 -14.32 21.10 18.44
N PRO A 16 -14.88 20.85 19.65
CA PRO A 16 -14.12 20.98 20.89
C PRO A 16 -12.99 19.93 21.03
N LEU A 17 -13.17 18.69 20.56
CA LEU A 17 -12.12 17.65 20.62
C LEU A 17 -11.03 17.89 19.58
N LEU A 18 -11.40 18.37 18.40
CA LEU A 18 -10.43 18.84 17.41
C LEU A 18 -9.67 20.07 17.93
N ALA A 19 -10.36 21.02 18.57
CA ALA A 19 -9.73 22.16 19.24
C ALA A 19 -8.79 21.74 20.37
N GLU A 20 -9.18 20.77 21.20
CA GLU A 20 -8.33 20.21 22.26
C GLU A 20 -7.05 19.58 21.68
N THR A 21 -7.20 18.76 20.64
CA THR A 21 -6.07 18.18 19.91
C THR A 21 -5.12 19.26 19.39
N ARG A 22 -5.67 20.35 18.85
CA ARG A 22 -4.89 21.49 18.39
C ARG A 22 -4.18 22.22 19.55
N VAL A 23 -4.83 22.39 20.69
CA VAL A 23 -4.16 23.00 21.85
C VAL A 23 -2.93 22.19 22.26
N TYR A 24 -3.02 20.85 22.34
CA TYR A 24 -1.86 20.03 22.70
C TYR A 24 -0.73 20.10 21.67
N LEU A 25 -1.04 20.14 20.38
CA LEU A 25 -0.04 20.32 19.32
C LEU A 25 0.67 21.69 19.41
N LEU A 26 -0.06 22.77 19.75
CA LEU A 26 0.54 24.09 20.01
C LEU A 26 1.48 24.08 21.24
N HIS A 27 1.16 23.29 22.26
CA HIS A 27 1.98 23.13 23.46
C HIS A 27 3.12 22.11 23.29
N LYS A 28 3.33 21.58 22.08
CA LYS A 28 4.36 20.58 21.75
C LYS A 28 4.19 19.26 22.52
N GLU A 29 2.96 18.85 22.79
CA GLU A 29 2.60 17.62 23.48
C GLU A 29 1.94 16.60 22.51
N PRO A 30 2.70 15.96 21.60
CA PRO A 30 2.14 15.11 20.54
C PRO A 30 1.41 13.87 21.08
N ASP A 31 1.84 13.32 22.21
CA ASP A 31 1.18 12.15 22.83
C ASP A 31 -0.21 12.47 23.36
N ARG A 32 -0.38 13.66 23.96
CA ARG A 32 -1.69 14.13 24.42
C ARG A 32 -2.58 14.53 23.26
N ALA A 33 -2.01 15.14 22.23
CA ALA A 33 -2.71 15.39 20.98
C ALA A 33 -3.25 14.10 20.37
N ARG A 34 -2.44 13.04 20.31
CA ARG A 34 -2.88 11.71 19.87
C ARG A 34 -4.02 11.19 20.73
N ALA A 35 -3.88 11.21 22.06
CA ALA A 35 -4.91 10.70 22.97
C ALA A 35 -6.25 11.44 22.79
N SER A 36 -6.20 12.76 22.57
CA SER A 36 -7.37 13.58 22.24
C SER A 36 -7.96 13.23 20.87
N PHE A 37 -7.11 13.08 19.85
CA PHE A 37 -7.52 12.74 18.49
C PHE A 37 -8.25 11.40 18.42
N LEU A 38 -7.76 10.39 19.15
CA LEU A 38 -8.35 9.04 19.19
C LEU A 38 -9.72 8.97 19.87
N ARG A 39 -10.17 10.05 20.54
CA ARG A 39 -11.51 10.14 21.14
C ARG A 39 -12.59 10.57 20.13
N LEU A 40 -12.22 10.89 18.88
CA LEU A 40 -13.17 11.30 17.85
C LEU A 40 -14.02 10.11 17.35
N PRO A 41 -15.35 10.24 17.26
CA PRO A 41 -16.25 9.19 16.75
C PRO A 41 -16.09 8.97 15.25
N GLU A 42 -16.40 7.75 14.79
CA GLU A 42 -16.33 7.34 13.37
C GLU A 42 -14.95 7.55 12.73
N LEU A 43 -13.89 7.37 13.51
CA LEU A 43 -12.53 7.70 13.08
C LEU A 43 -12.10 6.97 11.82
N GLU A 44 -12.41 5.69 11.64
CA GLU A 44 -11.92 4.93 10.48
C GLU A 44 -12.54 5.38 9.14
N SER A 45 -13.81 5.79 9.14
CA SER A 45 -14.50 6.29 7.93
C SER A 45 -14.18 7.75 7.62
N ARG A 46 -13.96 8.57 8.67
CA ARG A 46 -13.74 10.01 8.55
C ARG A 46 -12.31 10.46 8.83
N ARG A 47 -11.35 9.54 9.07
CA ARG A 47 -9.95 9.87 9.45
C ARG A 47 -9.30 10.89 8.55
N LYS A 48 -9.45 10.76 7.23
CA LYS A 48 -8.87 11.71 6.26
C LYS A 48 -9.43 13.11 6.47
N SER A 49 -10.75 13.21 6.67
CA SER A 49 -11.41 14.49 6.95
C SER A 49 -11.03 15.08 8.31
N TYR A 50 -10.82 14.26 9.35
CA TYR A 50 -10.39 14.73 10.67
C TYR A 50 -8.92 15.13 10.71
N LEU A 51 -8.04 14.36 10.07
CA LEU A 51 -6.64 14.74 9.86
C LEU A 51 -6.58 16.03 9.06
N GLU A 52 -7.38 16.15 8.00
CA GLU A 52 -7.49 17.38 7.24
C GLU A 52 -7.97 18.55 8.09
N ALA A 53 -9.05 18.41 8.86
CA ALA A 53 -9.57 19.47 9.73
C ALA A 53 -8.57 19.87 10.84
N THR A 54 -7.88 18.89 11.43
CA THR A 54 -6.88 19.13 12.47
C THR A 54 -5.69 19.89 11.89
N LEU A 55 -5.11 19.38 10.81
CA LEU A 55 -3.87 19.92 10.24
C LEU A 55 -4.11 21.21 9.44
N ARG A 56 -5.24 21.36 8.75
CA ARG A 56 -5.57 22.55 7.93
C ARG A 56 -5.44 23.86 8.71
N ASP A 57 -6.01 23.90 9.91
CA ASP A 57 -6.10 25.14 10.68
C ASP A 57 -4.72 25.53 11.26
N PHE A 58 -3.86 24.55 11.54
CA PHE A 58 -2.46 24.77 11.88
C PHE A 58 -1.65 25.43 10.76
N TYR A 59 -1.82 24.93 9.53
CA TYR A 59 -1.15 25.52 8.36
C TYR A 59 -1.69 26.91 8.05
N ALA A 60 -3.00 27.10 8.10
CA ALA A 60 -3.63 28.39 7.84
C ALA A 60 -3.22 29.47 8.85
N ALA A 61 -2.99 29.09 10.11
CA ALA A 61 -2.52 30.01 11.14
C ALA A 61 -1.00 30.30 11.10
N GLY A 62 -0.23 29.57 10.28
CA GLY A 62 1.24 29.70 10.23
C GLY A 62 1.96 29.24 11.50
N LEU A 63 1.28 28.48 12.37
CA LEU A 63 1.76 28.03 13.68
C LEU A 63 2.21 26.57 13.64
N PHE A 64 3.01 26.17 12.65
CA PHE A 64 3.46 24.79 12.52
C PHE A 64 4.90 24.61 13.02
N ASP A 65 5.08 23.74 14.03
CA ASP A 65 6.38 23.19 14.39
C ASP A 65 6.54 21.85 13.66
N VAL A 66 7.37 21.84 12.62
CA VAL A 66 7.57 20.71 11.71
C VAL A 66 7.88 19.40 12.48
N PRO A 67 8.89 19.38 13.39
CA PRO A 67 9.15 18.24 14.27
C PRO A 67 7.92 17.75 15.05
N VAL A 68 7.11 18.65 15.61
CA VAL A 68 5.95 18.27 16.43
C VAL A 68 4.87 17.60 15.58
N LEU A 69 4.60 18.13 14.39
CA LEU A 69 3.63 17.53 13.47
C LEU A 69 4.05 16.16 12.98
N LEU A 70 5.32 15.99 12.60
CA LEU A 70 5.85 14.69 12.18
C LEU A 70 5.85 13.67 13.33
N THR A 71 6.16 14.11 14.57
CA THR A 71 6.09 13.26 15.76
C THR A 71 4.65 12.85 16.08
N PHE A 72 3.68 13.75 15.91
CA PHE A 72 2.27 13.43 16.04
C PHE A 72 1.81 12.39 15.02
N LEU A 73 2.21 12.54 13.75
CA LEU A 73 1.90 11.55 12.71
C LEU A 73 2.53 10.19 13.02
N GLU A 74 3.79 10.16 13.48
CA GLU A 74 4.48 8.93 13.90
C GLU A 74 3.81 8.25 15.10
N ALA A 75 3.16 9.02 15.97
CA ALA A 75 2.46 8.50 17.13
C ALA A 75 1.12 7.81 16.79
N LEU A 76 0.57 7.99 15.57
CA LEU A 76 -0.73 7.44 15.18
C LEU A 76 -0.76 5.90 15.22
N PRO A 77 -1.93 5.26 15.44
CA PRO A 77 -2.01 3.82 15.71
C PRO A 77 -1.56 2.91 14.56
N SER A 78 -1.63 3.39 13.32
CA SER A 78 -1.25 2.61 12.14
C SER A 78 -0.47 3.44 11.12
N TRP A 79 0.36 2.73 10.35
CA TRP A 79 1.12 3.32 9.25
C TRP A 79 0.22 3.86 8.13
N HIS A 80 -0.95 3.25 7.92
CA HIS A 80 -1.94 3.76 6.96
C HIS A 80 -2.45 5.16 7.35
N TRP A 81 -2.66 5.40 8.64
CA TRP A 81 -3.07 6.70 9.15
C TRP A 81 -1.95 7.73 9.05
N THR A 82 -0.72 7.30 9.35
CA THR A 82 0.49 8.12 9.17
C THR A 82 0.61 8.59 7.71
N LEU A 83 0.44 7.66 6.76
CA LEU A 83 0.48 7.92 5.32
C LEU A 83 -0.66 8.83 4.85
N ASP A 84 -1.88 8.64 5.36
CA ASP A 84 -3.01 9.54 5.09
C ASP A 84 -2.71 10.96 5.62
N GLY A 85 -2.10 11.08 6.80
CA GLY A 85 -1.62 12.34 7.35
C GLY A 85 -0.56 13.00 6.47
N CYS A 86 0.44 12.25 5.99
CA CYS A 86 1.44 12.74 5.04
C CYS A 86 0.80 13.27 3.75
N ALA A 87 -0.23 12.60 3.23
CA ALA A 87 -0.96 13.05 2.04
C ALA A 87 -1.69 14.39 2.28
N VAL A 88 -2.31 14.56 3.46
CA VAL A 88 -2.90 15.82 3.87
C VAL A 88 -1.85 16.94 3.95
N LEU A 89 -0.69 16.66 4.55
CA LEU A 89 0.42 17.62 4.65
C LEU A 89 0.92 18.06 3.27
N HIS A 90 1.17 17.09 2.39
CA HIS A 90 1.62 17.34 1.02
C HIS A 90 0.62 18.25 0.26
N ASN A 91 -0.68 17.95 0.32
CA ASN A 91 -1.72 18.73 -0.34
C ASN A 91 -1.81 20.19 0.15
N ARG A 92 -1.26 20.49 1.34
CA ARG A 92 -1.24 21.82 1.94
C ARG A 92 0.10 22.56 1.75
N LYS A 93 0.95 22.12 0.81
CA LYS A 93 2.26 22.71 0.52
C LYS A 93 3.23 22.68 1.71
N PHE A 94 3.16 21.64 2.53
CA PHE A 94 4.14 21.40 3.58
C PHE A 94 5.58 21.34 3.00
N PRO A 95 6.62 21.81 3.73
CA PRO A 95 8.00 21.67 3.29
C PRO A 95 8.35 20.23 2.92
N LEU A 96 8.78 20.04 1.66
CA LEU A 96 9.00 18.70 1.10
C LEU A 96 10.25 18.02 1.66
N LEU A 97 11.27 18.75 2.08
CA LEU A 97 12.52 18.16 2.57
C LEU A 97 12.33 17.43 3.92
N PRO A 98 11.72 18.03 4.97
CA PRO A 98 11.38 17.30 6.19
C PRO A 98 10.47 16.09 5.92
N LEU A 99 9.49 16.25 5.02
CA LEU A 99 8.61 15.14 4.62
C LEU A 99 9.37 14.02 3.93
N ALA A 100 10.37 14.34 3.10
CA ALA A 100 11.24 13.36 2.46
C ALA A 100 12.05 12.56 3.48
N PHE A 101 12.71 13.23 4.45
CA PHE A 101 13.40 12.53 5.53
C PHE A 101 12.45 11.64 6.35
N PHE A 102 11.25 12.13 6.63
CA PHE A 102 10.23 11.37 7.34
C PHE A 102 9.79 10.13 6.55
N LEU A 103 9.47 10.27 5.25
CA LEU A 103 9.11 9.14 4.39
C LEU A 103 10.25 8.13 4.27
N LEU A 104 11.50 8.59 4.15
CA LEU A 104 12.67 7.71 4.08
C LEU A 104 12.83 6.88 5.37
N LYS A 105 12.71 7.53 6.53
CA LYS A 105 12.69 6.86 7.84
C LYS A 105 11.52 5.87 7.92
N LEU A 106 10.32 6.30 7.54
CA LEU A 106 9.11 5.49 7.57
C LEU A 106 9.28 4.21 6.73
N MET A 107 9.69 4.34 5.47
CA MET A 107 9.89 3.20 4.55
C MET A 107 10.87 2.15 5.09
N SER A 108 11.84 2.53 5.92
CA SER A 108 12.76 1.57 6.55
C SER A 108 12.10 0.65 7.58
N HIS A 109 10.95 1.05 8.13
CA HIS A 109 10.18 0.29 9.12
C HIS A 109 8.89 -0.33 8.55
N LEU A 110 8.57 -0.07 7.28
CA LEU A 110 7.37 -0.59 6.64
C LEU A 110 7.64 -1.87 5.87
N GLU A 111 6.64 -2.75 5.89
CA GLU A 111 6.57 -3.99 5.11
C GLU A 111 5.25 -4.05 4.31
N GLY A 112 5.19 -4.92 3.31
CA GLY A 112 3.97 -5.18 2.54
C GLY A 112 3.34 -3.95 1.87
N SER A 113 2.01 -3.81 1.96
CA SER A 113 1.22 -2.79 1.25
C SER A 113 1.53 -1.36 1.68
N ALA A 114 1.79 -1.15 2.97
CA ALA A 114 2.10 0.16 3.52
C ALA A 114 3.43 0.68 2.95
N ARG A 115 4.44 -0.20 2.81
CA ARG A 115 5.73 0.15 2.21
C ARG A 115 5.57 0.57 0.76
N VAL A 116 4.86 -0.21 -0.04
CA VAL A 116 4.60 0.08 -1.46
C VAL A 116 3.86 1.42 -1.62
N ARG A 117 2.91 1.72 -0.73
CA ARG A 117 2.22 3.03 -0.73
C ARG A 117 3.17 4.18 -0.37
N ALA A 118 3.99 4.01 0.66
CA ALA A 118 4.98 5.02 1.05
C ALA A 118 6.01 5.29 -0.07
N GLU A 119 6.45 4.25 -0.77
CA GLU A 119 7.33 4.37 -1.93
C GLU A 119 6.62 5.08 -3.10
N SER A 120 5.32 4.83 -3.32
CA SER A 120 4.57 5.59 -4.32
C SER A 120 4.57 7.09 -4.01
N TYR A 121 4.45 7.48 -2.75
CA TYR A 121 4.54 8.88 -2.30
C TYR A 121 5.96 9.44 -2.46
N TRP A 122 6.97 8.63 -2.15
CA TRP A 122 8.37 8.97 -2.34
C TRP A 122 8.68 9.38 -3.78
N TYR A 123 8.20 8.62 -4.76
CA TYR A 123 8.39 8.96 -6.18
C TYR A 123 7.43 10.03 -6.68
N ALA A 124 6.18 10.03 -6.23
CA ALA A 124 5.16 10.96 -6.70
C ALA A 124 5.33 12.39 -6.19
N TRP A 125 5.85 12.56 -4.96
CA TRP A 125 5.91 13.87 -4.29
C TRP A 125 7.32 14.44 -4.22
N VAL A 126 8.32 13.60 -3.99
CA VAL A 126 9.70 14.06 -3.73
C VAL A 126 10.52 14.05 -5.02
N SER A 127 11.09 15.20 -5.37
CA SER A 127 11.90 15.32 -6.59
C SER A 127 13.16 14.43 -6.52
N PRO A 128 13.73 14.02 -7.67
CA PRO A 128 14.94 13.19 -7.69
C PRO A 128 16.09 13.84 -6.92
N THR A 129 16.18 15.16 -6.99
CA THR A 129 17.12 15.98 -6.22
C THR A 129 16.93 15.79 -4.72
N LEU A 130 15.72 16.03 -4.21
CA LEU A 130 15.45 15.96 -2.77
C LEU A 130 15.56 14.52 -2.24
N ARG A 131 15.23 13.51 -3.05
CA ARG A 131 15.46 12.10 -2.72
C ARG A 131 16.94 11.80 -2.58
N ALA A 132 17.77 12.25 -3.53
CA ALA A 132 19.20 12.09 -3.45
C ALA A 132 19.80 12.83 -2.23
N VAL A 133 19.31 14.02 -1.90
CA VAL A 133 19.70 14.75 -0.69
C VAL A 133 19.34 13.95 0.57
N ALA A 134 18.09 13.50 0.68
CA ALA A 134 17.61 12.76 1.85
C ALA A 134 18.35 11.42 2.04
N SER A 135 18.69 10.74 0.94
CA SER A 135 19.44 9.48 0.94
C SER A 135 20.97 9.67 0.96
N GLY A 136 21.49 10.91 1.02
CA GLY A 136 22.92 11.21 1.02
C GLY A 136 23.67 10.83 -0.26
N GLN A 137 22.96 10.70 -1.38
CA GLN A 137 23.52 10.31 -2.67
C GLN A 137 24.25 11.48 -3.36
N PRO A 138 25.27 11.20 -4.18
CA PRO A 138 25.96 12.22 -4.95
C PRO A 138 25.05 12.82 -6.04
N LEU A 139 25.19 14.12 -6.24
CA LEU A 139 24.43 14.95 -7.18
C LEU A 139 25.37 15.61 -8.20
N GLU A 140 24.84 15.89 -9.37
CA GLU A 140 25.48 16.69 -10.41
C GLU A 140 24.68 17.97 -10.62
N LEU A 141 25.37 19.10 -10.68
CA LEU A 141 24.76 20.42 -10.87
C LEU A 141 25.12 20.93 -12.27
N LYS A 142 24.11 21.24 -13.07
CA LYS A 142 24.30 21.78 -14.42
C LYS A 142 23.59 23.12 -14.57
N ILE A 143 24.30 24.13 -15.05
CA ILE A 143 23.67 25.42 -15.33
C ILE A 143 22.94 25.37 -16.67
N LEU A 144 21.70 25.90 -16.71
CA LEU A 144 20.83 25.87 -17.89
C LEU A 144 20.99 27.09 -18.80
N SER A 145 21.36 28.24 -18.25
CA SER A 145 21.43 29.50 -18.99
C SER A 145 22.88 29.86 -19.36
N ARG A 146 23.18 29.92 -20.66
CA ARG A 146 24.39 30.57 -21.16
C ARG A 146 24.25 32.09 -21.12
N THR A 147 23.14 32.63 -21.58
CA THR A 147 22.92 34.07 -21.72
C THR A 147 21.84 34.51 -20.75
N GLY A 148 22.11 35.55 -19.95
CA GLY A 148 21.16 36.13 -18.99
C GLY A 148 19.89 36.75 -19.59
N ARG A 149 19.47 36.33 -20.79
CA ARG A 149 18.18 36.57 -21.43
C ARG A 149 17.77 35.38 -22.30
N SER A 150 16.66 34.74 -21.94
CA SER A 150 15.62 34.23 -22.86
C SER A 150 16.01 33.28 -24.02
N GLU A 151 16.94 32.35 -23.84
CA GLU A 151 17.16 31.25 -24.82
C GLU A 151 16.83 29.85 -24.31
N TYR A 152 16.42 29.71 -23.05
CA TYR A 152 16.02 28.41 -22.52
C TYR A 152 14.69 27.98 -23.16
N ARG A 153 14.70 26.85 -23.87
CA ARG A 153 13.49 26.09 -24.19
C ARG A 153 13.46 24.90 -23.24
N GLN A 154 12.31 24.67 -22.62
CA GLN A 154 12.09 23.53 -21.73
C GLN A 154 12.51 22.22 -22.43
N GLY A 155 13.37 21.44 -21.77
CA GLY A 155 13.91 20.19 -22.31
C GLY A 155 15.13 20.31 -23.23
N ASP A 156 15.65 21.53 -23.49
CA ASP A 156 16.89 21.71 -24.25
C ASP A 156 18.12 21.37 -23.38
N THR A 157 18.52 20.10 -23.41
CA THR A 157 19.74 19.61 -22.74
C THR A 157 21.02 20.08 -23.43
N SER A 158 20.90 20.75 -24.58
CA SER A 158 22.06 20.93 -25.45
C SER A 158 23.08 21.97 -24.97
N LYS A 159 22.61 22.88 -24.13
CA LYS A 159 23.38 24.02 -23.65
C LYS A 159 23.74 23.91 -22.17
N GLU A 160 23.54 22.73 -21.56
CA GLU A 160 23.85 22.49 -20.16
C GLU A 160 25.36 22.41 -19.90
N GLU A 161 25.81 23.01 -18.80
CA GLU A 161 27.22 22.98 -18.42
C GLU A 161 27.42 22.52 -16.98
N LEU A 162 28.39 21.62 -16.77
CA LEU A 162 28.55 20.87 -15.53
C LEU A 162 29.46 21.58 -14.52
N LEU A 163 28.97 21.75 -13.29
CA LEU A 163 29.72 22.27 -12.16
C LEU A 163 30.74 21.25 -11.65
N TYR A 164 32.01 21.63 -11.49
CA TYR A 164 33.02 20.74 -10.95
C TYR A 164 34.11 21.44 -10.15
N ALA A 165 34.77 20.67 -9.29
CA ALA A 165 35.97 21.05 -8.57
C ALA A 165 37.22 20.58 -9.34
N PRO A 166 38.08 21.49 -9.84
CA PRO A 166 39.27 21.14 -10.59
C PRO A 166 40.35 20.49 -9.71
N GLY A 167 41.13 19.58 -10.29
CA GLY A 167 42.28 18.95 -9.63
C GLY A 167 43.51 19.86 -9.57
N ASP A 168 44.69 19.26 -9.41
CA ASP A 168 45.85 19.98 -8.90
C ASP A 168 46.61 20.86 -9.92
N ALA A 169 46.03 21.10 -11.11
CA ALA A 169 46.63 21.89 -12.19
C ALA A 169 46.55 23.41 -11.95
N GLY A 170 46.97 23.91 -10.78
CA GLY A 170 47.18 25.34 -10.52
C GLY A 170 45.92 26.18 -10.27
N THR A 171 44.83 25.56 -9.79
CA THR A 171 43.54 26.25 -9.55
C THR A 171 43.13 26.30 -8.06
N PHE A 172 44.11 26.15 -7.16
CA PHE A 172 43.89 26.13 -5.72
C PHE A 172 45.09 26.74 -4.96
N ASP A 173 44.84 27.27 -3.76
CA ASP A 173 45.83 27.66 -2.76
C ASP A 173 45.71 26.76 -1.51
N ASN A 174 46.51 26.97 -0.46
CA ASN A 174 46.48 26.13 0.75
C ASN A 174 45.08 26.04 1.40
N ASP A 175 44.27 27.09 1.27
CA ASP A 175 43.00 27.22 1.98
C ASP A 175 41.78 27.01 1.07
N ARG A 176 41.94 27.13 -0.26
CA ARG A 176 40.84 27.35 -1.20
C ARG A 176 41.08 26.67 -2.55
N ARG A 177 40.03 26.23 -3.21
CA ARG A 177 40.07 25.74 -4.61
C ARG A 177 38.97 26.38 -5.42
N ASN A 178 39.24 26.70 -6.69
CA ASN A 178 38.25 27.29 -7.58
C ASN A 178 37.07 26.34 -7.81
N VAL A 179 35.89 26.89 -8.09
CA VAL A 179 34.75 26.14 -8.62
C VAL A 179 34.50 26.62 -10.06
N LEU A 180 34.35 25.70 -11.00
CA LEU A 180 34.27 25.99 -12.43
C LEU A 180 33.12 25.24 -13.10
N CYS A 181 32.65 25.75 -14.24
CA CYS A 181 31.75 25.03 -15.14
C CYS A 181 32.52 24.48 -16.35
N TRP A 182 32.19 23.25 -16.75
CA TRP A 182 32.71 22.60 -17.95
C TRP A 182 31.80 22.89 -19.16
N VAL A 183 32.37 23.51 -20.19
CA VAL A 183 31.65 23.98 -21.39
C VAL A 183 31.65 22.94 -22.53
N GLY A 184 32.55 21.95 -22.48
CA GLY A 184 32.77 20.97 -23.56
C GLY A 184 33.83 21.41 -24.57
N GLU A 185 34.19 20.51 -25.49
CA GLU A 185 35.05 20.82 -26.65
C GLU A 185 34.16 21.24 -27.82
N GLY A 186 34.40 22.43 -28.38
CA GLY A 186 33.49 23.14 -29.29
C GLY A 186 33.29 22.56 -30.70
N THR A 187 33.13 21.24 -30.85
CA THR A 187 32.86 20.59 -32.13
C THR A 187 31.41 20.13 -32.22
N GLY A 188 30.48 21.05 -32.51
CA GLY A 188 29.15 20.78 -33.11
C GLY A 188 28.22 19.74 -32.47
N SER A 189 28.62 19.07 -31.39
CA SER A 189 27.83 18.07 -30.68
C SER A 189 27.09 18.81 -29.59
N GLU A 190 25.78 18.68 -29.67
CA GLU A 190 24.81 19.41 -28.88
C GLU A 190 24.93 19.11 -27.37
N VAL A 191 25.86 18.34 -26.80
CA VAL A 191 25.96 18.21 -25.33
C VAL A 191 27.42 18.30 -24.89
N ALA A 192 27.71 19.12 -23.86
CA ALA A 192 29.03 19.24 -23.27
C ALA A 192 29.43 17.95 -22.52
N ALA A 193 29.82 16.92 -23.27
CA ALA A 193 30.25 15.64 -22.70
C ALA A 193 31.49 15.83 -21.82
N TRP A 194 31.44 15.24 -20.63
CA TRP A 194 32.61 15.18 -19.76
C TRP A 194 33.61 14.18 -20.35
N PRO A 195 34.90 14.49 -20.40
CA PRO A 195 35.89 13.58 -20.96
C PRO A 195 35.95 12.26 -20.18
N GLU A 196 35.89 11.11 -20.86
CA GLU A 196 35.93 9.77 -20.24
C GLU A 196 37.22 9.54 -19.45
N GLU A 197 38.34 10.11 -19.90
CA GLU A 197 39.64 10.04 -19.23
C GLU A 197 39.69 10.81 -17.89
N LYS A 198 38.74 11.71 -17.64
CA LYS A 198 38.72 12.55 -16.44
C LYS A 198 37.82 11.96 -15.37
N ASP A 199 38.37 11.89 -14.16
CA ASP A 199 37.65 11.51 -12.94
C ASP A 199 36.31 12.27 -12.78
N ARG A 200 35.20 11.56 -12.96
CA ARG A 200 33.82 12.08 -12.89
C ARG A 200 33.44 12.51 -11.48
N THR A 201 34.07 11.95 -10.44
CA THR A 201 33.77 12.31 -9.04
C THR A 201 34.09 13.78 -8.72
N LYS A 202 34.92 14.44 -9.54
CA LYS A 202 35.19 15.89 -9.47
C LYS A 202 33.97 16.75 -9.78
N ALA A 203 33.00 16.23 -10.52
CA ALA A 203 31.74 16.90 -10.84
C ALA A 203 30.60 16.52 -9.89
N GLN A 204 30.86 15.62 -8.93
CA GLN A 204 29.86 15.14 -7.98
C GLN A 204 29.91 15.94 -6.68
N TRP A 205 28.73 16.28 -6.18
CA TRP A 205 28.53 17.09 -4.98
C TRP A 205 27.53 16.41 -4.04
N ARG A 206 27.61 16.69 -2.74
CA ARG A 206 26.59 16.31 -1.75
C ARG A 206 26.01 17.58 -1.15
N LEU A 207 24.69 17.68 -1.09
CA LEU A 207 24.04 18.71 -0.29
C LEU A 207 23.71 18.13 1.08
N ILE A 208 24.28 18.72 2.11
CA ILE A 208 24.14 18.28 3.50
C ILE A 208 23.31 19.35 4.23
N PRO A 209 22.12 19.03 4.75
CA PRO A 209 21.33 19.97 5.54
C PRO A 209 22.12 20.50 6.73
N SER A 210 22.16 21.81 6.92
CA SER A 210 22.82 22.46 8.06
C SER A 210 22.00 22.36 9.34
N ASP A 211 20.67 22.25 9.22
CA ASP A 211 19.71 22.08 10.31
C ASP A 211 18.48 21.35 9.73
N VAL A 212 17.84 20.51 10.54
CA VAL A 212 16.66 19.71 10.18
C VAL A 212 15.46 20.62 9.86
N ASN A 213 15.43 21.83 10.44
CA ASN A 213 14.33 22.78 10.33
C ASN A 213 14.60 23.95 9.37
N SER A 214 15.78 23.99 8.74
CA SER A 214 16.18 25.06 7.82
C SER A 214 16.41 24.50 6.43
N ASP A 215 15.95 25.22 5.41
CA ASP A 215 16.27 24.93 4.00
C ASP A 215 17.71 25.35 3.62
N ALA A 216 18.63 25.32 4.59
CA ALA A 216 20.02 25.70 4.41
C ALA A 216 20.90 24.46 4.32
N PHE A 217 21.72 24.38 3.29
CA PHE A 217 22.58 23.26 2.94
C PHE A 217 24.03 23.70 2.87
N LEU A 218 24.92 22.80 3.28
CA LEU A 218 26.33 22.83 2.93
C LEU A 218 26.51 22.00 1.65
N VAL A 219 27.21 22.55 0.66
CA VAL A 219 27.49 21.84 -0.59
C VAL A 219 28.93 21.32 -0.53
N GLN A 220 29.11 20.00 -0.47
CA GLN A 220 30.41 19.36 -0.32
C GLN A 220 30.83 18.67 -1.62
N SER A 221 32.09 18.83 -2.03
CA SER A 221 32.65 18.05 -3.14
C SER A 221 32.86 16.59 -2.73
N VAL A 222 32.39 15.64 -3.54
CA VAL A 222 32.56 14.20 -3.27
C VAL A 222 34.02 13.80 -3.35
N ARG A 223 34.77 14.30 -4.34
CA ARG A 223 36.17 13.91 -4.56
C ARG A 223 37.13 14.39 -3.48
N PHE A 224 36.91 15.61 -2.98
CA PHE A 224 37.87 16.31 -2.12
C PHE A 224 37.37 16.51 -0.68
N GLU A 225 36.08 16.29 -0.42
CA GLU A 225 35.41 16.54 0.88
C GLU A 225 35.46 18.01 1.32
N GLU A 226 35.68 18.92 0.38
CA GLU A 226 35.78 20.38 0.58
C GLU A 226 34.40 21.05 0.39
N TYR A 227 34.09 22.12 1.15
CA TYR A 227 32.76 22.77 1.13
C TYR A 227 32.72 24.03 0.27
N MET A 228 31.73 24.17 -0.61
CA MET A 228 31.54 25.35 -1.44
C MET A 228 31.05 26.55 -0.61
N TYR A 229 31.67 27.72 -0.83
CA TYR A 229 31.28 28.96 -0.18
C TYR A 229 31.44 30.16 -1.12
N SER A 230 30.68 31.23 -0.85
CA SER A 230 30.85 32.51 -1.54
C SER A 230 31.82 33.39 -0.74
N ALA A 231 32.88 33.89 -1.38
CA ALA A 231 33.90 34.69 -0.71
C ALA A 231 33.52 36.18 -0.64
N ASP A 232 33.49 36.76 0.55
CA ASP A 232 33.11 38.16 0.80
C ASP A 232 34.26 39.14 0.51
N TYR A 233 35.51 38.69 0.68
CA TYR A 233 36.73 39.43 0.38
C TYR A 233 37.17 39.38 -1.09
N ALA A 234 36.70 38.39 -1.86
CA ALA A 234 37.16 38.15 -3.24
C ALA A 234 36.12 38.59 -4.28
N LYS A 235 35.86 39.89 -4.32
CA LYS A 235 34.96 40.47 -5.33
C LYS A 235 35.62 40.44 -6.72
N PHE A 236 34.88 39.92 -7.70
CA PHE A 236 35.25 39.87 -9.11
C PHE A 236 34.66 41.09 -9.84
N LYS A 237 35.24 41.41 -11.01
CA LYS A 237 34.88 42.55 -11.90
C LYS A 237 33.40 42.97 -11.77
N LYS A 238 33.15 44.28 -11.67
CA LYS A 238 31.77 44.80 -11.70
C LYS A 238 31.09 44.40 -13.00
N ASP A 239 29.81 44.04 -12.93
CA ASP A 239 29.03 43.79 -14.14
C ASP A 239 28.83 45.06 -14.97
N MET A 240 28.22 44.93 -16.16
CA MET A 240 27.88 46.07 -17.02
C MET A 240 26.95 47.09 -16.34
N GLN A 241 26.32 46.72 -15.22
CA GLN A 241 25.42 47.54 -14.40
C GLN A 241 26.11 48.10 -13.15
N GLY A 242 27.42 47.87 -12.97
CA GLY A 242 28.20 48.36 -11.84
C GLY A 242 28.08 47.56 -10.54
N LYS A 243 27.33 46.45 -10.52
CA LYS A 243 27.18 45.57 -9.33
C LYS A 243 28.40 44.66 -9.15
N THR A 244 28.83 44.52 -7.90
CA THR A 244 29.96 43.65 -7.53
C THR A 244 29.55 42.18 -7.60
N ARG A 245 30.41 41.36 -8.21
CA ARG A 245 30.26 39.90 -8.25
C ARG A 245 31.20 39.28 -7.21
N SER A 246 30.89 38.11 -6.68
CA SER A 246 31.78 37.42 -5.73
C SER A 246 32.28 36.11 -6.31
N ARG A 247 33.54 35.76 -6.01
CA ARG A 247 34.09 34.46 -6.41
C ARG A 247 33.59 33.35 -5.51
N VAL A 248 33.41 32.17 -6.10
CA VAL A 248 33.02 30.95 -5.41
C VAL A 248 34.21 30.00 -5.35
N PHE A 249 34.45 29.45 -4.18
CA PHE A 249 35.54 28.50 -3.92
C PHE A 249 35.05 27.31 -3.09
N THR A 250 35.83 26.24 -3.05
CA THR A 250 35.72 25.23 -2.01
C THR A 250 36.69 25.54 -0.87
N TRP A 251 36.23 25.28 0.36
CA TRP A 251 36.95 25.48 1.61
C TRP A 251 37.74 24.23 1.96
N ARG A 252 39.08 24.34 2.00
CA ARG A 252 39.99 23.20 2.15
C ARG A 252 40.40 22.91 3.58
N LYS A 253 40.13 23.83 4.52
CA LYS A 253 40.51 23.64 5.93
C LYS A 253 39.60 22.57 6.55
N LYS A 254 40.15 21.36 6.71
CA LYS A 254 39.40 20.21 7.26
C LYS A 254 39.00 20.37 8.73
N THR A 255 39.70 21.22 9.48
CA THR A 255 39.49 21.41 10.92
C THR A 255 38.40 22.43 11.25
N GLU A 256 37.95 23.23 10.28
CA GLU A 256 37.01 24.34 10.49
C GLU A 256 35.94 24.35 9.40
N PRO A 257 34.65 24.48 9.74
CA PRO A 257 33.62 24.66 8.73
C PRO A 257 33.74 26.04 8.05
N PRO A 258 33.25 26.21 6.81
CA PRO A 258 33.29 27.48 6.06
C PRO A 258 32.46 28.63 6.66
N GLY A 259 31.91 28.45 7.87
CA GLY A 259 31.06 29.44 8.54
C GLY A 259 29.76 29.74 7.77
N PRO A 260 29.15 30.92 7.98
CA PRO A 260 27.87 31.29 7.36
C PRO A 260 27.98 31.47 5.84
N ALA A 261 29.17 31.80 5.31
CA ALA A 261 29.41 31.97 3.88
C ALA A 261 29.28 30.67 3.07
N GLY A 262 29.40 29.51 3.72
CA GLY A 262 29.21 28.19 3.11
C GLY A 262 27.78 27.65 3.15
N LYS A 263 26.84 28.38 3.75
CA LYS A 263 25.43 27.99 3.79
C LYS A 263 24.72 28.45 2.52
N TRP A 264 23.97 27.56 1.89
CA TRP A 264 23.21 27.79 0.65
C TRP A 264 21.75 27.41 0.85
N GLN A 265 20.82 28.08 0.18
CA GLN A 265 19.40 27.73 0.15
C GLN A 265 19.02 27.31 -1.26
N LEU A 266 18.24 26.24 -1.38
CA LEU A 266 17.65 25.82 -2.64
C LEU A 266 16.30 26.52 -2.83
N LEU A 267 16.16 27.24 -3.95
CA LEU A 267 14.91 27.90 -4.33
C LEU A 267 14.37 27.22 -5.58
N THR A 268 13.16 26.71 -5.51
CA THR A 268 12.46 26.11 -6.67
C THR A 268 12.12 27.19 -7.68
N LEU A 269 12.52 27.02 -8.94
CA LEU A 269 12.27 27.99 -10.02
C LEU A 269 11.08 27.63 -10.91
N SER A 270 10.73 26.35 -11.00
CA SER A 270 9.62 25.85 -11.80
C SER A 270 8.82 24.82 -11.01
N VAL A 271 7.49 24.83 -11.20
CA VAL A 271 6.58 23.80 -10.66
C VAL A 271 6.59 22.55 -11.54
N GLU A 272 6.85 22.71 -12.84
CA GLU A 272 6.85 21.63 -13.83
C GLU A 272 8.18 20.86 -13.82
N GLU A 273 9.31 21.58 -13.78
CA GLU A 273 10.65 21.00 -13.72
C GLU A 273 11.12 20.89 -12.27
N ARG A 274 10.80 19.75 -11.63
CA ARG A 274 11.04 19.48 -10.21
C ARG A 274 12.52 19.39 -9.81
N ASP A 275 13.41 19.37 -10.78
CA ASP A 275 14.87 19.23 -10.66
C ASP A 275 15.63 20.53 -10.93
N VAL A 276 14.93 21.65 -11.17
CA VAL A 276 15.53 22.95 -11.49
C VAL A 276 15.42 23.94 -10.32
N PHE A 277 16.57 24.40 -9.84
CA PHE A 277 16.70 25.23 -8.65
C PHE A 277 17.63 26.42 -8.87
N ALA A 278 17.46 27.47 -8.07
CA ALA A 278 18.47 28.48 -7.83
C ALA A 278 19.17 28.21 -6.49
N LEU A 279 20.50 28.35 -6.47
CA LEU A 279 21.27 28.31 -5.22
C LEU A 279 21.49 29.73 -4.70
N TYR A 280 20.87 30.05 -3.57
CA TYR A 280 20.95 31.35 -2.91
C TYR A 280 21.88 31.31 -1.70
N ASN A 281 22.79 32.27 -1.59
CA ASN A 281 23.65 32.43 -0.42
C ASN A 281 23.06 33.51 0.51
N PRO A 282 22.46 33.14 1.66
CA PRO A 282 21.82 34.11 2.57
C PRO A 282 22.81 35.04 3.27
N TYR A 283 24.07 34.63 3.46
CA TYR A 283 25.09 35.47 4.08
C TYR A 283 25.45 36.68 3.21
N GLN A 284 25.67 36.46 1.92
CA GLN A 284 25.97 37.54 0.97
C GLN A 284 24.74 38.15 0.30
N ARG A 285 23.58 37.47 0.38
CA ARG A 285 22.35 37.80 -0.34
C ARG A 285 22.51 37.77 -1.86
N GLU A 286 23.25 36.78 -2.35
CA GLU A 286 23.61 36.63 -3.77
C GLU A 286 23.25 35.22 -4.29
N PHE A 287 23.01 35.09 -5.59
CA PHE A 287 22.69 33.82 -6.27
C PHE A 287 23.89 33.28 -7.02
N LEU A 288 24.04 31.96 -7.02
CA LEU A 288 25.04 31.23 -7.80
C LEU A 288 24.71 31.25 -9.29
N TYR A 289 25.68 31.57 -10.13
CA TYR A 289 25.53 31.52 -11.59
C TYR A 289 26.89 31.39 -12.28
N ALA A 290 26.88 31.09 -13.59
CA ALA A 290 28.07 31.02 -14.42
C ALA A 290 27.93 31.95 -15.64
N PRO A 291 28.55 33.14 -15.63
CA PRO A 291 28.44 34.10 -16.74
C PRO A 291 29.08 33.60 -18.04
N THR A 292 28.44 33.87 -19.18
CA THR A 292 28.99 33.63 -20.53
C THR A 292 30.24 34.44 -20.83
N ALA A 293 30.32 35.67 -20.32
CA ALA A 293 31.40 36.59 -20.64
C ALA A 293 32.72 36.27 -19.91
N ASP A 294 32.68 35.56 -18.78
CA ASP A 294 33.86 35.32 -17.94
C ASP A 294 34.40 33.89 -18.13
N ILE A 295 34.95 33.68 -19.31
CA ILE A 295 35.59 32.42 -19.72
C ILE A 295 37.01 32.36 -19.12
N MET A 296 37.37 31.23 -18.50
CA MET A 296 38.73 30.97 -18.02
C MET A 296 39.62 30.45 -19.15
N ASP A 297 39.12 29.48 -19.91
CA ASP A 297 39.73 28.95 -21.12
C ASP A 297 38.64 28.41 -22.07
N ASN A 298 39.00 27.95 -23.26
CA ASN A 298 38.04 27.45 -24.26
C ASN A 298 37.15 26.28 -23.78
N LYS A 299 37.44 25.68 -22.61
CA LYS A 299 36.73 24.52 -22.05
C LYS A 299 36.07 24.83 -20.68
N ARG A 300 36.38 25.96 -20.04
CA ARG A 300 36.04 26.26 -18.63
C ARG A 300 35.52 27.68 -18.43
N ARG A 301 34.47 27.80 -17.63
CA ARG A 301 33.93 29.10 -17.16
C ARG A 301 34.04 29.27 -15.65
N HIS A 302 34.16 30.53 -15.24
CA HIS A 302 34.10 30.89 -13.83
C HIS A 302 32.69 30.75 -13.27
N VAL A 303 32.61 30.32 -12.01
CA VAL A 303 31.38 30.30 -11.23
C VAL A 303 31.45 31.43 -10.21
N LEU A 304 30.41 32.26 -10.20
CA LEU A 304 30.35 33.49 -9.40
C LEU A 304 29.02 33.55 -8.65
N THR A 305 28.93 34.46 -7.69
CA THR A 305 27.64 34.91 -7.15
C THR A 305 27.37 36.37 -7.50
N ARG A 306 26.10 36.72 -7.67
CA ARG A 306 25.65 38.12 -7.84
C ARG A 306 24.29 38.35 -7.21
N VAL A 307 24.01 39.61 -6.87
CA VAL A 307 22.66 40.05 -6.49
C VAL A 307 21.73 39.99 -7.70
N ALA A 308 20.45 39.71 -7.48
CA ALA A 308 19.43 39.77 -8.53
C ALA A 308 19.46 41.13 -9.27
N PRO A 309 19.18 41.15 -10.59
CA PRO A 309 19.15 42.37 -11.40
C PRO A 309 18.26 43.46 -10.79
N ASP A 310 17.13 43.09 -10.18
CA ASP A 310 16.13 44.05 -9.67
C ASP A 310 16.23 44.32 -8.15
N GLY A 311 17.19 43.70 -7.45
CA GLY A 311 17.46 43.96 -6.03
C GLY A 311 16.43 43.42 -5.03
N ILE A 312 15.30 42.90 -5.51
CA ILE A 312 14.31 42.16 -4.72
C ILE A 312 14.68 40.66 -4.80
N ARG A 313 14.41 39.89 -3.73
CA ARG A 313 14.35 38.42 -3.83
C ARG A 313 13.43 38.11 -5.01
N GLU A 314 13.94 37.61 -6.14
CA GLU A 314 13.12 37.28 -7.30
C GLU A 314 11.95 36.41 -6.82
N THR A 315 10.77 37.02 -6.67
CA THR A 315 9.55 36.29 -6.37
C THR A 315 9.11 35.66 -7.67
N CYS A 316 8.98 34.34 -7.63
CA CYS A 316 8.67 33.40 -8.71
C CYS A 316 7.29 33.62 -9.37
N ASN A 317 7.00 34.84 -9.86
CA ASN A 317 5.70 35.18 -10.45
C ASN A 317 5.78 35.62 -11.93
N THR A 318 6.97 35.79 -12.50
CA THR A 318 7.17 36.09 -13.92
C THR A 318 7.99 34.97 -14.58
N GLU A 319 7.30 34.06 -15.27
CA GLU A 319 7.91 33.04 -16.12
C GLU A 319 8.85 33.71 -17.14
N GLY A 320 10.16 33.50 -16.98
CA GLY A 320 11.19 33.98 -17.92
C GLY A 320 12.30 34.84 -17.32
N GLU A 321 12.10 35.51 -16.18
CA GLU A 321 13.10 36.45 -15.64
C GLU A 321 14.19 35.78 -14.77
N ALA A 322 13.85 34.75 -13.97
CA ALA A 322 14.78 34.10 -13.03
C ALA A 322 15.74 33.05 -13.64
N MET A 323 15.65 32.80 -14.94
CA MET A 323 16.34 31.65 -15.58
C MET A 323 17.87 31.81 -15.69
N TRP A 324 18.40 33.01 -15.49
CA TRP A 324 19.85 33.27 -15.54
C TRP A 324 20.65 32.58 -14.42
N CYS A 325 19.98 32.20 -13.32
CA CYS A 325 20.56 31.50 -12.17
C CYS A 325 20.04 30.06 -12.02
N ALA A 326 19.43 29.50 -13.08
CA ALA A 326 18.82 28.17 -13.05
C ALA A 326 19.88 27.05 -13.15
N TRP A 327 19.86 26.17 -12.15
CA TRP A 327 20.67 24.96 -12.06
C TRP A 327 19.77 23.72 -12.07
N ARG A 328 19.98 22.82 -13.02
CA ARG A 328 19.44 21.46 -12.97
C ARG A 328 20.29 20.62 -12.03
N ILE A 329 19.67 20.04 -11.01
CA ILE A 329 20.37 19.26 -9.98
C ILE A 329 19.83 17.83 -10.01
N THR A 330 20.62 16.89 -10.53
CA THR A 330 20.19 15.50 -10.71
C THR A 330 21.07 14.53 -9.94
N PRO A 331 20.55 13.36 -9.51
CA PRO A 331 21.37 12.29 -8.96
C PRO A 331 22.47 11.87 -9.95
N ALA A 332 23.69 11.66 -9.45
CA ALA A 332 24.83 11.27 -10.28
C ALA A 332 24.73 9.83 -10.80
N GLN A 333 24.06 8.96 -10.03
CA GLN A 333 23.70 7.61 -10.42
C GLN A 333 22.22 7.42 -10.14
N GLN A 334 21.53 6.85 -11.12
CA GLN A 334 20.09 6.63 -11.03
C GLN A 334 19.75 5.36 -11.79
N SER A 335 19.02 4.48 -11.12
CA SER A 335 18.65 3.20 -11.73
C SER A 335 17.65 3.39 -12.87
N PRO A 336 17.63 2.50 -13.88
CA PRO A 336 16.63 2.55 -14.95
C PRO A 336 15.19 2.46 -14.41
N MET A 337 14.98 1.75 -13.30
CA MET A 337 13.68 1.67 -12.64
C MET A 337 13.24 3.03 -12.10
N GLU A 338 14.10 3.72 -11.35
CA GLU A 338 13.79 5.05 -10.82
C GLU A 338 13.50 6.04 -11.94
N LYS A 339 14.30 6.04 -13.02
CA LYS A 339 14.04 6.85 -14.22
C LYS A 339 12.67 6.55 -14.83
N GLY A 340 12.32 5.27 -14.90
CA GLY A 340 11.04 4.82 -15.43
C GLY A 340 9.83 5.29 -14.60
N ILE A 341 9.89 5.14 -13.28
CA ILE A 341 8.83 5.57 -12.35
C ILE A 341 8.73 7.11 -12.32
N GLU A 342 9.86 7.82 -12.39
CA GLU A 342 9.85 9.28 -12.46
C GLU A 342 9.21 9.79 -13.75
N ALA A 343 9.60 9.23 -14.89
CA ALA A 343 8.98 9.55 -16.17
C ALA A 343 7.47 9.24 -16.14
N PHE A 344 7.06 8.18 -15.44
CA PHE A 344 5.64 7.86 -15.23
C PHE A 344 4.90 9.00 -14.50
N PHE A 345 5.40 9.46 -13.35
CA PHE A 345 4.77 10.55 -12.59
C PHE A 345 4.88 11.92 -13.29
N ALA A 346 5.91 12.13 -14.11
CA ALA A 346 6.03 13.27 -15.00
C ALA A 346 5.11 13.19 -16.24
N LYS A 347 4.31 12.12 -16.37
CA LYS A 347 3.41 11.85 -17.52
C LYS A 347 4.14 11.65 -18.86
N GLN A 348 5.44 11.38 -18.81
CA GLN A 348 6.27 11.02 -19.96
C GLN A 348 6.23 9.50 -20.21
N TYR A 349 5.03 8.98 -20.49
CA TYR A 349 4.79 7.54 -20.57
C TYR A 349 5.67 6.78 -21.57
N PRO A 350 6.05 7.32 -22.76
CA PRO A 350 6.94 6.60 -23.67
C PRO A 350 8.33 6.32 -23.06
N VAL A 351 8.91 7.33 -22.41
CA VAL A 351 10.20 7.22 -21.71
C VAL A 351 10.08 6.27 -20.52
N ALA A 352 8.94 6.33 -19.80
CA ALA A 352 8.66 5.42 -18.69
C ALA A 352 8.69 3.96 -19.15
N VAL A 353 8.00 3.61 -20.24
CA VAL A 353 7.94 2.23 -20.76
C VAL A 353 9.32 1.74 -21.19
N GLU A 354 10.10 2.58 -21.87
CA GLU A 354 11.46 2.23 -22.31
C GLU A 354 12.38 1.93 -21.11
N GLN A 355 12.45 2.85 -20.15
CA GLN A 355 13.32 2.71 -18.99
C GLN A 355 12.90 1.56 -18.07
N LEU A 356 11.59 1.37 -17.85
CA LEU A 356 11.08 0.22 -17.08
C LEU A 356 11.40 -1.10 -17.79
N THR A 357 11.33 -1.15 -19.13
CA THR A 357 11.69 -2.36 -19.88
C THR A 357 13.18 -2.69 -19.76
N LEU A 358 14.05 -1.67 -19.76
CA LEU A 358 15.47 -1.86 -19.47
C LEU A 358 15.72 -2.32 -18.03
N ALA A 359 14.89 -1.86 -17.08
CA ALA A 359 15.02 -2.20 -15.68
C ALA A 359 14.73 -3.67 -15.39
N VAL A 360 13.70 -4.27 -16.02
CA VAL A 360 13.23 -5.65 -15.75
C VAL A 360 14.36 -6.68 -15.73
N ASN A 361 15.39 -6.53 -16.57
CA ASN A 361 16.47 -7.51 -16.67
C ASN A 361 17.45 -7.50 -15.48
N ASN A 362 17.46 -6.43 -14.68
CA ASN A 362 18.48 -6.16 -13.66
C ASN A 362 17.89 -5.96 -12.25
N LEU A 363 16.67 -6.44 -11.98
CA LEU A 363 16.00 -6.25 -10.69
C LEU A 363 16.38 -7.35 -9.69
N PRO A 364 16.64 -7.00 -8.41
CA PRO A 364 17.15 -7.95 -7.42
C PRO A 364 16.07 -8.84 -6.76
N ASP A 365 14.80 -8.39 -6.75
CA ASP A 365 13.73 -9.05 -6.01
C ASP A 365 12.40 -9.04 -6.77
N ASN A 366 11.55 -10.04 -6.52
CA ASN A 366 10.23 -10.21 -7.13
C ASN A 366 9.31 -9.00 -6.84
N THR A 367 9.45 -8.36 -5.69
CA THR A 367 8.67 -7.16 -5.32
C THR A 367 8.94 -6.00 -6.28
N GLU A 368 10.21 -5.77 -6.63
CA GLU A 368 10.62 -4.74 -7.58
C GLU A 368 10.15 -5.07 -9.00
N HIS A 369 10.14 -6.35 -9.37
CA HIS A 369 9.59 -6.79 -10.66
C HIS A 369 8.09 -6.47 -10.76
N VAL A 370 7.30 -6.76 -9.72
CA VAL A 370 5.86 -6.46 -9.73
C VAL A 370 5.61 -4.96 -9.83
N LYS A 371 6.37 -4.12 -9.10
CA LYS A 371 6.28 -2.65 -9.23
C LYS A 371 6.58 -2.21 -10.66
N CYS A 372 7.67 -2.72 -11.24
CA CYS A 372 8.09 -2.40 -12.59
C CYS A 372 7.00 -2.75 -13.62
N PHE A 373 6.41 -3.94 -13.52
CA PHE A 373 5.30 -4.36 -14.38
C PHE A 373 4.05 -3.51 -14.14
N ALA A 374 3.68 -3.20 -12.90
CA ALA A 374 2.49 -2.40 -12.60
C ALA A 374 2.56 -0.98 -13.18
N TYR A 375 3.71 -0.30 -13.05
CA TYR A 375 3.93 1.02 -13.65
C TYR A 375 4.04 0.95 -15.17
N ARG A 376 4.72 -0.06 -15.74
CA ARG A 376 4.85 -0.22 -17.19
C ARG A 376 3.51 -0.51 -17.85
N MET A 377 2.75 -1.41 -17.28
CA MET A 377 1.39 -1.75 -17.70
C MET A 377 0.48 -0.53 -17.64
N THR A 378 0.54 0.24 -16.55
CA THR A 378 -0.24 1.49 -16.44
C THR A 378 0.18 2.52 -17.48
N ALA A 379 1.48 2.69 -17.72
CA ALA A 379 1.99 3.59 -18.77
C ALA A 379 1.50 3.16 -20.16
N ASN A 380 1.54 1.87 -20.49
CA ASN A 380 1.02 1.31 -21.74
C ASN A 380 -0.49 1.54 -21.88
N LEU A 381 -1.25 1.43 -20.79
CA LEU A 381 -2.68 1.74 -20.76
C LEU A 381 -2.94 3.23 -21.05
N ARG A 382 -2.13 4.15 -20.49
CA ARG A 382 -2.21 5.59 -20.80
C ARG A 382 -1.81 5.90 -22.25
N LEU A 383 -0.92 5.11 -22.83
CA LEU A 383 -0.54 5.16 -24.25
C LEU A 383 -1.52 4.45 -25.19
N ARG A 384 -2.61 3.88 -24.66
CA ARG A 384 -3.60 3.09 -25.43
C ARG A 384 -3.03 1.85 -26.14
N ARG A 385 -1.97 1.27 -25.57
CA ARG A 385 -1.32 0.04 -26.06
C ARG A 385 -1.83 -1.16 -25.26
N PHE A 386 -3.10 -1.53 -25.48
CA PHE A 386 -3.79 -2.55 -24.68
C PHE A 386 -3.19 -3.95 -24.86
N ASP A 387 -2.67 -4.27 -26.04
CA ASP A 387 -2.05 -5.58 -26.34
C ASP A 387 -0.85 -5.88 -25.44
N LEU A 388 -0.19 -4.83 -24.93
CA LEU A 388 1.00 -4.94 -24.08
C LEU A 388 0.67 -4.99 -22.57
N VAL A 389 -0.61 -4.86 -22.21
CA VAL A 389 -1.07 -4.93 -20.81
C VAL A 389 -1.19 -6.37 -20.34
N ALA A 390 -1.73 -7.26 -21.18
CA ALA A 390 -1.97 -8.66 -20.82
C ALA A 390 -0.68 -9.45 -20.49
N PRO A 391 0.44 -9.30 -21.23
CA PRO A 391 1.70 -9.98 -20.89
C PRO A 391 2.29 -9.54 -19.55
N ASP A 392 2.24 -8.23 -19.24
CA ASP A 392 2.72 -7.70 -17.96
C ASP A 392 1.88 -8.23 -16.80
N PHE A 393 0.57 -8.37 -17.01
CA PHE A 393 -0.32 -8.96 -16.02
C PHE A 393 -0.04 -10.45 -15.79
N GLN A 394 0.19 -11.22 -16.86
CA GLN A 394 0.56 -12.63 -16.77
C GLN A 394 1.92 -12.80 -16.07
N ALA A 395 2.89 -11.92 -16.33
CA ALA A 395 4.19 -11.92 -15.66
C ALA A 395 4.03 -11.67 -14.15
N ILE A 396 3.17 -10.72 -13.74
CA ILE A 396 2.84 -10.50 -12.33
C ILE A 396 2.23 -11.76 -11.70
N GLN A 397 1.37 -12.48 -12.43
CA GLN A 397 0.77 -13.73 -11.93
C GLN A 397 1.79 -14.86 -11.78
N ALA A 398 2.69 -15.01 -12.75
CA ALA A 398 3.71 -16.05 -12.79
C ALA A 398 4.75 -15.89 -11.69
N LEU A 399 5.07 -14.64 -11.29
CA LEU A 399 6.04 -14.35 -10.23
C LEU A 399 5.62 -14.82 -8.83
N GLY A 400 4.34 -15.17 -8.62
CA GLY A 400 3.87 -15.89 -7.44
C GLY A 400 4.45 -15.41 -6.10
N GLY A 401 3.89 -14.34 -5.52
CA GLY A 401 4.24 -13.84 -4.18
C GLY A 401 3.14 -12.95 -3.62
N ASP A 402 3.14 -12.67 -2.30
CA ASP A 402 2.16 -11.89 -1.50
C ASP A 402 1.22 -10.98 -2.31
N LYS A 403 0.17 -11.62 -2.86
CA LYS A 403 -0.66 -11.08 -3.94
C LYS A 403 -1.56 -9.93 -3.48
N ALA A 404 -1.78 -9.79 -2.18
CA ALA A 404 -2.64 -8.75 -1.64
C ALA A 404 -1.87 -7.46 -1.38
N ALA A 405 -0.66 -7.57 -0.82
CA ALA A 405 0.11 -6.42 -0.35
C ALA A 405 0.40 -5.40 -1.48
N ILE A 406 0.81 -5.88 -2.65
CA ILE A 406 1.18 -5.01 -3.77
C ILE A 406 -0.06 -4.45 -4.47
N PHE A 407 -1.11 -5.26 -4.66
CA PHE A 407 -2.38 -4.81 -5.22
C PHE A 407 -3.07 -3.76 -4.32
N HIS A 408 -3.01 -3.92 -2.99
CA HIS A 408 -3.55 -2.92 -2.04
C HIS A 408 -2.64 -1.69 -1.88
N GLY A 409 -1.32 -1.84 -1.96
CA GLY A 409 -0.36 -0.74 -1.92
C GLY A 409 -0.50 0.19 -3.13
N LEU A 410 -0.71 -0.42 -4.31
CA LEU A 410 -0.96 0.28 -5.58
C LEU A 410 -2.46 0.42 -5.89
N ALA A 411 -3.37 0.20 -4.93
CA ALA A 411 -4.83 0.31 -5.14
C ALA A 411 -5.24 1.63 -5.80
N HIS A 412 -4.60 2.73 -5.40
CA HIS A 412 -4.83 4.05 -5.99
C HIS A 412 -4.55 4.07 -7.51
N LEU A 413 -3.50 3.38 -7.97
CA LEU A 413 -3.15 3.28 -9.39
C LEU A 413 -4.23 2.51 -10.17
N TRP A 414 -4.80 1.48 -9.55
CA TRP A 414 -5.89 0.69 -10.12
C TRP A 414 -7.21 1.48 -10.16
N GLU A 415 -7.56 2.21 -9.09
CA GLU A 415 -8.72 3.10 -9.03
C GLU A 415 -8.61 4.23 -10.06
N GLU A 416 -7.43 4.84 -10.20
CA GLU A 416 -7.15 5.85 -11.21
C GLU A 416 -7.25 5.29 -12.63
N ASN A 417 -6.82 4.05 -12.85
CA ASN A 417 -6.95 3.37 -14.13
C ASN A 417 -8.42 3.05 -14.43
N ALA A 418 -9.18 2.55 -13.45
CA ALA A 418 -10.61 2.30 -13.57
C ALA A 418 -11.38 3.59 -13.89
N SER A 419 -11.07 4.67 -13.16
CA SER A 419 -11.68 5.99 -13.39
C SER A 419 -11.30 6.57 -14.74
N TYR A 420 -10.06 6.38 -15.19
CA TYR A 420 -9.61 6.80 -16.52
C TYR A 420 -10.28 6.01 -17.63
N LEU A 421 -10.43 4.70 -17.49
CA LEU A 421 -11.18 3.87 -18.42
C LEU A 421 -12.66 4.29 -18.46
N ALA A 422 -13.28 4.55 -17.31
CA ALA A 422 -14.64 5.06 -17.22
C ALA A 422 -14.81 6.46 -17.85
N ALA A 423 -13.83 7.36 -17.66
CA ALA A 423 -13.83 8.68 -18.28
C ALA A 423 -13.58 8.61 -19.79
N MET A 424 -12.70 7.71 -20.25
CA MET A 424 -12.51 7.41 -21.68
C MET A 424 -13.79 6.87 -22.30
N ALA A 425 -14.53 6.01 -21.58
CA ALA A 425 -15.80 5.50 -22.03
C ALA A 425 -16.79 6.63 -22.34
N ASN A 426 -16.80 7.71 -21.56
CA ASN A 426 -17.74 8.82 -21.74
C ASN A 426 -17.36 9.81 -22.87
N SER A 427 -16.20 9.66 -23.51
CA SER A 427 -15.62 10.68 -24.42
C SER A 427 -15.82 10.41 -25.91
N SER A 428 -16.16 9.20 -26.33
CA SER A 428 -16.54 8.90 -27.73
C SER A 428 -17.34 7.59 -27.83
N PRO A 429 -18.34 7.46 -28.72
CA PRO A 429 -19.19 6.26 -28.80
C PRO A 429 -18.42 4.96 -29.14
N ASP A 430 -17.41 5.04 -30.01
CA ASP A 430 -16.63 3.87 -30.45
C ASP A 430 -15.64 3.36 -29.38
N LEU A 431 -15.12 4.26 -28.51
CA LEU A 431 -14.30 3.89 -27.35
C LEU A 431 -15.13 3.65 -26.08
N GLN A 432 -16.40 4.08 -26.07
CA GLN A 432 -17.38 3.74 -25.03
C GLN A 432 -17.65 2.24 -25.06
N ILE A 433 -17.78 1.67 -26.26
CA ILE A 433 -17.85 0.22 -26.48
C ILE A 433 -16.59 -0.45 -25.92
N GLN A 434 -15.37 -0.04 -26.30
CA GLN A 434 -14.13 -0.67 -25.81
C GLN A 434 -13.83 -0.49 -24.30
N ALA A 435 -14.18 0.65 -23.70
CA ALA A 435 -13.88 0.90 -22.29
C ALA A 435 -14.96 0.36 -21.34
N ILE A 436 -16.22 0.29 -21.77
CA ILE A 436 -17.31 -0.45 -21.10
C ILE A 436 -17.08 -1.96 -21.31
N GLU A 437 -16.54 -2.38 -22.46
CA GLU A 437 -16.06 -3.76 -22.73
C GLU A 437 -14.91 -4.19 -21.80
N ILE A 438 -14.04 -3.26 -21.37
CA ILE A 438 -12.91 -3.59 -20.49
C ILE A 438 -13.27 -3.47 -19.00
N SER A 439 -14.10 -2.50 -18.58
CA SER A 439 -14.35 -2.23 -17.15
C SER A 439 -15.63 -2.88 -16.59
N THR A 440 -16.61 -3.18 -17.43
CA THR A 440 -17.96 -3.62 -17.01
C THR A 440 -18.52 -4.78 -17.82
N SER A 441 -17.82 -5.22 -18.85
CA SER A 441 -18.29 -6.33 -19.67
C SER A 441 -17.90 -7.66 -19.04
N ALA A 442 -18.85 -8.58 -19.11
CA ALA A 442 -18.67 -9.98 -18.78
C ALA A 442 -17.58 -10.68 -19.63
N GLU A 443 -16.97 -9.97 -20.58
CA GLU A 443 -15.96 -10.44 -21.51
C GLU A 443 -14.52 -10.15 -21.04
N ASN A 444 -14.31 -9.39 -19.94
CA ASN A 444 -12.97 -9.22 -19.35
C ASN A 444 -12.59 -10.45 -18.49
N PRO A 445 -11.46 -11.15 -18.77
CA PRO A 445 -11.03 -12.33 -18.01
C PRO A 445 -10.71 -12.07 -16.52
N PHE A 446 -10.61 -10.81 -16.09
CA PHE A 446 -10.34 -10.41 -14.70
C PHE A 446 -11.57 -9.91 -13.95
N PHE A 447 -12.71 -9.72 -14.63
CA PHE A 447 -13.95 -9.23 -14.02
C PHE A 447 -14.40 -10.13 -12.86
N MET A 448 -14.45 -11.45 -13.09
CA MET A 448 -14.79 -12.43 -12.06
C MET A 448 -13.89 -12.33 -10.82
N ARG A 449 -12.58 -12.22 -11.02
CA ARG A 449 -11.61 -12.14 -9.92
C ARG A 449 -11.74 -10.84 -9.13
N HIS A 450 -11.92 -9.73 -9.83
CA HIS A 450 -12.12 -8.43 -9.19
C HIS A 450 -13.40 -8.41 -8.34
N GLN A 451 -14.50 -8.93 -8.87
CA GLN A 451 -15.77 -9.00 -8.17
C GLN A 451 -15.73 -9.95 -6.97
N LEU A 452 -15.07 -11.11 -7.09
CA LEU A 452 -14.81 -12.00 -5.96
C LEU A 452 -14.02 -11.29 -4.85
N SER A 453 -12.96 -10.56 -5.20
CA SER A 453 -12.13 -9.80 -4.24
C SER A 453 -12.94 -8.71 -3.53
N LYS A 454 -13.80 -8.00 -4.26
CA LYS A 454 -14.68 -6.96 -3.70
C LYS A 454 -15.75 -7.57 -2.78
N GLY A 455 -16.29 -8.73 -3.16
CA GLY A 455 -17.19 -9.51 -2.33
C GLY A 455 -16.53 -9.98 -1.04
N ASP A 456 -15.28 -10.45 -1.10
CA ASP A 456 -14.51 -10.88 0.08
C ASP A 456 -14.31 -9.73 1.09
N ASP A 457 -14.05 -8.51 0.62
CA ASP A 457 -13.95 -7.32 1.47
C ASP A 457 -15.29 -6.99 2.17
N PHE A 458 -16.41 -7.02 1.44
CA PHE A 458 -17.73 -6.85 2.06
C PHE A 458 -18.10 -7.98 3.02
N PHE A 459 -17.73 -9.22 2.70
CA PHE A 459 -17.95 -10.39 3.54
C PHE A 459 -17.24 -10.23 4.89
N VAL A 460 -15.97 -9.85 4.87
CA VAL A 460 -15.18 -9.55 6.07
C VAL A 460 -15.81 -8.41 6.87
N ARG A 461 -16.41 -7.43 6.19
CA ARG A 461 -17.12 -6.32 6.84
C ARG A 461 -18.48 -6.70 7.42
N ARG A 462 -18.94 -7.95 7.22
CA ARG A 462 -20.29 -8.46 7.54
C ARG A 462 -21.41 -7.73 6.81
N ASP A 463 -21.08 -7.05 5.71
CA ASP A 463 -22.08 -6.52 4.78
C ASP A 463 -22.44 -7.61 3.77
N PHE A 464 -23.17 -8.63 4.24
CA PHE A 464 -23.49 -9.81 3.45
C PHE A 464 -24.34 -9.47 2.23
N GLN A 465 -25.19 -8.44 2.32
CA GLN A 465 -26.05 -8.02 1.21
C GLN A 465 -25.22 -7.43 0.05
N ALA A 466 -24.26 -6.56 0.36
CA ALA A 466 -23.33 -6.02 -0.65
C ALA A 466 -22.41 -7.12 -1.20
N ALA A 467 -21.95 -8.05 -0.35
CA ALA A 467 -21.12 -9.19 -0.76
C ALA A 467 -21.86 -10.10 -1.76
N ILE A 468 -23.14 -10.41 -1.50
CA ILE A 468 -23.98 -11.23 -2.38
C ILE A 468 -24.06 -10.61 -3.79
N MET A 469 -24.28 -9.30 -3.90
CA MET A 469 -24.35 -8.64 -5.20
C MET A 469 -23.05 -8.83 -6.00
N CYS A 470 -21.89 -8.60 -5.38
CA CYS A 470 -20.59 -8.78 -6.04
C CYS A 470 -20.35 -10.25 -6.45
N TYR A 471 -20.71 -11.21 -5.60
CA TYR A 471 -20.55 -12.63 -5.92
C TYR A 471 -21.52 -13.11 -7.02
N GLN A 472 -22.75 -12.61 -7.05
CA GLN A 472 -23.72 -12.90 -8.12
C GLN A 472 -23.21 -12.38 -9.46
N GLU A 473 -22.70 -11.14 -9.51
CA GLU A 473 -22.09 -10.56 -10.70
C GLU A 473 -20.91 -11.41 -11.22
N ALA A 474 -20.09 -11.96 -10.32
CA ALA A 474 -19.03 -12.89 -10.69
C ALA A 474 -19.58 -14.23 -11.21
N ALA A 475 -20.63 -14.77 -10.58
CA ALA A 475 -21.16 -16.09 -10.90
C ALA A 475 -21.89 -16.15 -12.26
N THR A 476 -22.53 -15.06 -12.68
CA THR A 476 -23.27 -14.97 -13.95
C THR A 476 -22.40 -14.56 -15.15
N CYS A 477 -21.08 -14.39 -14.95
CA CYS A 477 -20.14 -13.99 -15.99
C CYS A 477 -19.85 -15.15 -16.98
N THR A 478 -20.09 -14.94 -18.28
CA THR A 478 -19.79 -15.90 -19.36
C THR A 478 -18.46 -15.56 -20.05
N PRO A 479 -17.41 -16.41 -20.00
CA PRO A 479 -16.15 -16.13 -20.67
C PRO A 479 -16.27 -16.34 -22.19
N SER A 480 -15.96 -15.31 -22.99
CA SER A 480 -15.91 -15.40 -24.45
C SER A 480 -14.56 -15.96 -24.92
N ILE A 481 -14.47 -17.27 -25.11
CA ILE A 481 -13.50 -17.86 -26.05
C ILE A 481 -14.28 -18.71 -27.04
N ALA A 482 -14.83 -18.07 -28.07
CA ALA A 482 -15.18 -18.74 -29.33
C ALA A 482 -15.28 -17.71 -30.48
N ALA A 483 -14.14 -17.31 -31.02
CA ALA A 483 -14.12 -16.90 -32.42
C ALA A 483 -14.16 -18.19 -33.27
N SER A 484 -15.24 -18.32 -34.06
CA SER A 484 -15.45 -19.26 -35.16
C SER A 484 -15.42 -20.77 -34.84
N SER A 485 -16.61 -21.37 -34.69
CA SER A 485 -17.15 -22.45 -35.55
C SER A 485 -18.11 -23.37 -34.77
N SER A 486 -19.31 -23.55 -35.32
CA SER A 486 -20.29 -24.61 -35.05
C SER A 486 -20.77 -24.81 -33.60
N GLU A 487 -22.08 -24.67 -33.43
CA GLU A 487 -22.89 -25.22 -32.36
C GLU A 487 -22.54 -26.70 -32.13
N GLU A 488 -21.79 -27.01 -31.06
CA GLU A 488 -21.88 -28.19 -30.20
C GLU A 488 -20.63 -28.24 -29.28
N ASN A 489 -20.86 -28.11 -27.97
CA ASN A 489 -19.92 -28.33 -26.85
C ASN A 489 -18.66 -27.43 -26.78
N CYS A 490 -18.84 -26.16 -26.40
CA CYS A 490 -17.75 -25.33 -25.89
C CYS A 490 -17.49 -25.68 -24.41
N VAL A 491 -16.39 -26.39 -24.12
CA VAL A 491 -15.97 -26.71 -22.74
C VAL A 491 -15.34 -25.46 -22.13
N GLU A 492 -15.93 -24.92 -21.06
CA GLU A 492 -15.35 -23.78 -20.32
C GLU A 492 -13.99 -24.14 -19.71
N ASP A 493 -13.09 -23.15 -19.64
CA ASP A 493 -11.77 -23.32 -19.01
C ASP A 493 -11.91 -23.74 -17.54
N ALA A 494 -11.07 -24.69 -17.10
CA ALA A 494 -11.18 -25.30 -15.78
C ALA A 494 -11.01 -24.28 -14.64
N GLU A 495 -10.20 -23.24 -14.86
CA GLU A 495 -9.99 -22.17 -13.88
C GLU A 495 -11.18 -21.20 -13.81
N THR A 496 -11.84 -20.90 -14.93
CA THR A 496 -13.08 -20.10 -14.94
C THR A 496 -14.22 -20.84 -14.26
N THR A 497 -14.33 -22.14 -14.51
CA THR A 497 -15.30 -23.04 -13.84
C THR A 497 -15.06 -23.05 -12.33
N ARG A 498 -13.79 -23.17 -11.89
CA ARG A 498 -13.40 -23.11 -10.47
C ARG A 498 -13.79 -21.79 -9.81
N GLN A 499 -13.56 -20.66 -10.47
CA GLN A 499 -13.90 -19.34 -9.93
C GLN A 499 -15.40 -19.12 -9.83
N ARG A 500 -16.18 -19.59 -10.82
CA ARG A 500 -17.63 -19.54 -10.79
C ARG A 500 -18.21 -20.38 -9.65
N VAL A 501 -17.71 -21.61 -9.48
CA VAL A 501 -18.07 -22.46 -8.34
C VAL A 501 -17.75 -21.76 -7.02
N ARG A 502 -16.58 -21.12 -6.90
CA ARG A 502 -16.21 -20.32 -5.72
C ARG A 502 -17.20 -19.17 -5.49
N ALA A 503 -17.63 -18.46 -6.52
CA ALA A 503 -18.59 -17.37 -6.40
C ALA A 503 -19.94 -17.86 -5.85
N TYR A 504 -20.46 -18.98 -6.37
CA TYR A 504 -21.70 -19.58 -5.88
C TYR A 504 -21.60 -20.11 -4.45
N VAL A 505 -20.49 -20.78 -4.11
CA VAL A 505 -20.25 -21.21 -2.72
C VAL A 505 -20.15 -19.99 -1.79
N SER A 506 -19.53 -18.89 -2.22
CA SER A 506 -19.42 -17.66 -1.43
C SER A 506 -20.78 -16.97 -1.25
N CYS A 507 -21.64 -16.95 -2.28
CA CYS A 507 -23.04 -16.54 -2.14
C CYS A 507 -23.76 -17.39 -1.09
N ALA A 508 -23.62 -18.71 -1.15
CA ALA A 508 -24.25 -19.63 -0.21
C ALA A 508 -23.77 -19.40 1.23
N LYS A 509 -22.48 -19.07 1.43
CA LYS A 509 -21.96 -18.67 2.74
C LYS A 509 -22.64 -17.41 3.28
N CYS A 510 -22.84 -16.39 2.43
CA CYS A 510 -23.57 -15.17 2.82
C CYS A 510 -25.02 -15.47 3.20
N PHE A 511 -25.74 -16.23 2.38
CA PHE A 511 -27.14 -16.60 2.66
C PHE A 511 -27.25 -17.46 3.93
N PHE A 512 -26.33 -18.38 4.15
CA PHE A 512 -26.25 -19.16 5.39
C PHE A 512 -26.02 -18.26 6.61
N ALA A 513 -25.16 -17.24 6.49
CA ALA A 513 -24.94 -16.26 7.56
C ALA A 513 -26.15 -15.36 7.84
N LEU A 514 -27.06 -15.20 6.87
CA LEU A 514 -28.33 -14.48 6.98
C LEU A 514 -29.50 -15.35 7.44
N ASP A 515 -29.26 -16.62 7.81
CA ASP A 515 -30.28 -17.62 8.17
C ASP A 515 -31.24 -17.98 7.00
N GLU A 516 -30.83 -17.72 5.76
CA GLU A 516 -31.57 -18.06 4.53
C GLU A 516 -31.07 -19.37 3.92
N THR A 517 -31.23 -20.48 4.66
CA THR A 517 -30.65 -21.80 4.31
C THR A 517 -31.19 -22.41 3.02
N GLU A 518 -32.45 -22.12 2.67
CA GLU A 518 -33.07 -22.54 1.40
C GLU A 518 -32.45 -21.83 0.19
N ASN A 519 -32.17 -20.54 0.31
CA ASN A 519 -31.48 -19.78 -0.74
C ASN A 519 -30.04 -20.29 -0.90
N ALA A 520 -29.34 -20.54 0.22
CA ALA A 520 -28.03 -21.17 0.20
C ALA A 520 -28.04 -22.54 -0.51
N TRP A 521 -29.05 -23.38 -0.24
CA TRP A 521 -29.22 -24.69 -0.89
C TRP A 521 -29.42 -24.58 -2.41
N GLN A 522 -30.21 -23.60 -2.86
CA GLN A 522 -30.43 -23.36 -4.29
C GLN A 522 -29.13 -23.00 -5.01
N TYR A 523 -28.36 -22.05 -4.48
CA TYR A 523 -27.07 -21.64 -5.06
C TYR A 523 -26.05 -22.78 -5.09
N LEU A 524 -26.01 -23.63 -4.05
CA LEU A 524 -25.16 -24.82 -4.03
C LEU A 524 -25.61 -25.91 -5.01
N SER A 525 -26.90 -25.98 -5.31
CA SER A 525 -27.43 -26.91 -6.31
C SER A 525 -27.07 -26.45 -7.72
N ILE A 526 -27.22 -25.16 -8.01
CA ILE A 526 -26.74 -24.56 -9.26
C ILE A 526 -25.23 -24.83 -9.44
N ALA A 527 -24.42 -24.63 -8.39
CA ALA A 527 -22.98 -24.90 -8.46
C ALA A 527 -22.64 -26.38 -8.71
N HIS A 528 -23.47 -27.30 -8.23
CA HIS A 528 -23.28 -28.74 -8.40
C HIS A 528 -23.59 -29.22 -9.83
N ASP A 529 -24.53 -28.55 -10.50
CA ASP A 529 -24.99 -28.91 -11.84
C ASP A 529 -24.08 -28.34 -12.95
N ILE A 530 -23.07 -27.55 -12.60
CA ILE A 530 -22.07 -27.04 -13.55
C ILE A 530 -21.24 -28.22 -14.09
N ALA A 531 -21.08 -28.29 -15.41
CA ALA A 531 -20.23 -29.30 -16.03
C ALA A 531 -18.73 -29.00 -15.77
N GLY A 532 -17.95 -30.02 -15.40
CA GLY A 532 -16.50 -29.87 -15.22
C GLY A 532 -16.05 -29.31 -13.86
N VAL A 533 -16.90 -29.35 -12.83
CA VAL A 533 -16.53 -28.95 -11.47
C VAL A 533 -15.36 -29.79 -10.97
N SER A 534 -14.34 -29.12 -10.46
CA SER A 534 -13.18 -29.79 -9.85
C SER A 534 -13.58 -30.60 -8.63
N VAL A 535 -12.88 -31.71 -8.36
CA VAL A 535 -13.12 -32.59 -7.21
C VAL A 535 -13.09 -31.82 -5.86
N GLU A 536 -12.21 -30.82 -5.75
CA GLU A 536 -12.14 -29.93 -4.57
C GLU A 536 -13.41 -29.04 -4.46
N GLY A 537 -13.88 -28.49 -5.58
CA GLY A 537 -15.12 -27.71 -5.64
C GLY A 537 -16.35 -28.53 -5.28
N GLU A 538 -16.45 -29.78 -5.75
CA GLU A 538 -17.54 -30.69 -5.36
C GLU A 538 -17.52 -30.99 -3.86
N ALA A 539 -16.34 -31.22 -3.27
CA ALA A 539 -16.20 -31.42 -1.84
C ALA A 539 -16.67 -30.20 -1.04
N ALA A 540 -16.32 -28.98 -1.48
CA ALA A 540 -16.78 -27.74 -0.86
C ALA A 540 -18.31 -27.55 -0.99
N ILE A 541 -18.90 -27.84 -2.15
CA ILE A 541 -20.35 -27.77 -2.35
C ILE A 541 -21.08 -28.74 -1.41
N LEU A 542 -20.61 -29.99 -1.34
CA LEU A 542 -21.22 -31.03 -0.50
C LEU A 542 -21.09 -30.71 1.00
N LEU A 543 -19.96 -30.13 1.43
CA LEU A 543 -19.79 -29.62 2.80
C LEU A 543 -20.88 -28.62 3.17
N TRP A 544 -21.06 -27.59 2.33
CA TRP A 544 -22.05 -26.54 2.59
C TRP A 544 -23.49 -27.04 2.46
N LYS A 545 -23.78 -28.01 1.57
CA LYS A 545 -25.08 -28.70 1.54
C LYS A 545 -25.35 -29.47 2.82
N GLY A 546 -24.34 -30.16 3.36
CA GLY A 546 -24.39 -30.83 4.66
C GLY A 546 -24.71 -29.86 5.80
N LYS A 547 -24.10 -28.67 5.81
CA LYS A 547 -24.40 -27.60 6.78
C LYS A 547 -25.84 -27.08 6.68
N CYS A 548 -26.37 -26.88 5.46
CA CYS A 548 -27.79 -26.53 5.29
C CYS A 548 -28.71 -27.61 5.87
N ARG A 549 -28.44 -28.90 5.59
CA ARG A 549 -29.25 -30.02 6.11
C ARG A 549 -29.16 -30.16 7.63
N ARG A 550 -27.98 -29.89 8.20
CA ARG A 550 -27.80 -29.77 9.66
C ARG A 550 -28.72 -28.69 10.24
N ALA A 551 -28.78 -27.51 9.62
CA ALA A 551 -29.66 -26.43 10.07
C ALA A 551 -31.15 -26.82 10.03
N HIS A 552 -31.55 -27.64 9.04
CA HIS A 552 -32.91 -28.22 8.96
C HIS A 552 -33.14 -29.47 9.82
N LYS A 553 -32.19 -29.85 10.69
CA LYS A 553 -32.23 -31.07 11.53
C LYS A 553 -32.34 -32.40 10.75
N ALA A 554 -32.04 -32.39 9.46
CA ALA A 554 -31.99 -33.58 8.62
C ALA A 554 -30.60 -34.24 8.76
N TYR A 555 -30.29 -34.76 9.95
CA TYR A 555 -28.94 -35.21 10.30
C TYR A 555 -28.46 -36.43 9.49
N ASP A 556 -29.34 -37.37 9.17
CA ASP A 556 -28.99 -38.54 8.34
C ASP A 556 -28.62 -38.12 6.91
N GLU A 557 -29.37 -37.18 6.32
CA GLU A 557 -29.06 -36.60 5.01
C GLU A 557 -27.77 -35.78 5.04
N ALA A 558 -27.56 -35.01 6.11
CA ALA A 558 -26.34 -34.24 6.31
C ALA A 558 -25.09 -35.14 6.39
N LEU A 559 -25.15 -36.26 7.12
CA LEU A 559 -24.04 -37.22 7.20
C LEU A 559 -23.72 -37.84 5.84
N GLN A 560 -24.74 -38.29 5.09
CA GLN A 560 -24.53 -38.86 3.75
C GLN A 560 -23.86 -37.87 2.80
N LEU A 561 -24.23 -36.58 2.88
CA LEU A 561 -23.61 -35.53 2.07
C LEU A 561 -22.15 -35.27 2.49
N LEU A 562 -21.87 -35.28 3.79
CA LEU A 562 -20.54 -35.05 4.33
C LEU A 562 -19.58 -36.23 4.09
N GLU A 563 -20.07 -37.47 4.13
CA GLU A 563 -19.31 -38.67 3.74
C GLU A 563 -18.87 -38.57 2.28
N ARG A 564 -19.81 -38.22 1.38
CA ARG A 564 -19.49 -37.96 -0.03
C ARG A 564 -18.51 -36.79 -0.20
N ALA A 565 -18.64 -35.73 0.61
CA ALA A 565 -17.70 -34.61 0.59
C ALA A 565 -16.28 -35.08 0.98
N PHE A 566 -16.19 -35.94 1.99
CA PHE A 566 -14.92 -36.48 2.48
C PHE A 566 -14.22 -37.38 1.46
N ASP A 567 -14.97 -38.22 0.76
CA ASP A 567 -14.44 -39.06 -0.32
C ASP A 567 -13.88 -38.20 -1.46
N ARG A 568 -14.61 -37.15 -1.85
CA ARG A 568 -14.13 -36.19 -2.88
C ARG A 568 -12.89 -35.44 -2.41
N ALA A 569 -12.87 -34.91 -1.19
CA ALA A 569 -11.68 -34.25 -0.64
C ALA A 569 -10.46 -35.18 -0.54
N SER A 570 -10.69 -36.46 -0.22
CA SER A 570 -9.64 -37.48 -0.18
C SER A 570 -9.13 -37.84 -1.57
N ALA A 571 -10.01 -37.93 -2.57
CA ALA A 571 -9.63 -38.11 -3.96
C ALA A 571 -8.83 -36.92 -4.50
N ALA A 572 -9.20 -35.68 -4.16
CA ALA A 572 -8.45 -34.48 -4.51
C ALA A 572 -7.04 -34.46 -3.90
N SER A 573 -6.92 -34.88 -2.63
CA SER A 573 -5.63 -35.00 -1.93
C SER A 573 -4.73 -36.06 -2.57
N ALA A 574 -5.30 -37.20 -2.98
CA ALA A 574 -4.57 -38.27 -3.65
C ALA A 574 -4.11 -37.87 -5.07
N ALA A 575 -4.98 -37.23 -5.85
CA ALA A 575 -4.63 -36.72 -7.18
C ALA A 575 -3.47 -35.72 -7.13
N PHE A 576 -3.42 -34.88 -6.08
CA PHE A 576 -2.33 -33.92 -5.88
C PHE A 576 -1.00 -34.60 -5.53
N ALA A 577 -1.03 -35.65 -4.69
CA ALA A 577 0.18 -36.39 -4.30
C ALA A 577 0.89 -37.06 -5.50
N TYR A 578 0.14 -37.47 -6.54
CA TYR A 578 0.72 -38.08 -7.76
C TYR A 578 1.34 -37.06 -8.74
N LEU A 579 0.85 -35.81 -8.76
CA LEU A 579 1.39 -34.74 -9.63
C LEU A 579 2.64 -34.05 -9.03
N SER A 580 2.92 -34.27 -7.74
CA SER A 580 3.88 -33.53 -6.92
C SER A 580 5.21 -34.27 -6.67
N LEU A 581 5.83 -34.87 -7.69
CA LEU A 581 7.20 -35.41 -7.55
C LEU A 581 8.31 -34.34 -7.57
N SER A 582 7.99 -33.04 -7.70
CA SER A 582 9.01 -31.98 -7.79
C SER A 582 8.73 -30.66 -7.06
N ALA A 583 7.72 -30.58 -6.17
CA ALA A 583 7.50 -29.37 -5.37
C ALA A 583 7.16 -29.71 -3.92
N THR A 584 7.93 -29.16 -2.98
CA THR A 584 7.68 -29.27 -1.54
C THR A 584 6.50 -28.39 -1.15
N GLY A 585 5.37 -29.01 -0.80
CA GLY A 585 4.22 -28.36 -0.16
C GLY A 585 2.89 -28.69 -0.84
N ALA A 586 2.08 -29.55 -0.22
CA ALA A 586 0.66 -29.65 -0.58
C ALA A 586 -0.02 -28.29 -0.32
N PRO A 587 -0.97 -27.84 -1.16
CA PRO A 587 -1.70 -26.61 -0.92
C PRO A 587 -2.48 -26.76 0.38
N MET A 588 -2.20 -25.86 1.33
CA MET A 588 -2.84 -25.77 2.65
C MET A 588 -4.38 -25.91 2.57
N THR A 589 -5.01 -25.49 1.46
CA THR A 589 -6.47 -25.50 1.23
C THR A 589 -7.13 -26.89 1.32
N THR A 590 -6.52 -27.94 0.75
CA THR A 590 -7.13 -29.28 0.71
C THR A 590 -7.14 -29.97 2.06
N SER A 591 -6.07 -29.79 2.84
CA SER A 591 -5.96 -30.31 4.21
C SER A 591 -6.95 -29.62 5.16
N VAL A 592 -7.14 -28.31 5.01
CA VAL A 592 -8.11 -27.51 5.77
C VAL A 592 -9.54 -27.94 5.43
N LEU A 593 -9.86 -28.13 4.15
CA LEU A 593 -11.19 -28.58 3.71
C LEU A 593 -11.54 -29.96 4.27
N LYS A 594 -10.61 -30.92 4.19
CA LYS A 594 -10.80 -32.28 4.73
C LYS A 594 -11.06 -32.27 6.24
N TRP A 595 -10.33 -31.42 6.97
CA TRP A 595 -10.51 -31.25 8.40
C TRP A 595 -11.87 -30.62 8.72
N SER A 596 -12.27 -29.57 7.98
CA SER A 596 -13.58 -28.91 8.08
C SER A 596 -14.75 -29.90 7.89
N ILE A 597 -14.65 -30.78 6.89
CA ILE A 597 -15.65 -31.85 6.64
C ILE A 597 -15.72 -32.81 7.83
N LEU A 598 -14.58 -33.34 8.29
CA LEU A 598 -14.54 -34.26 9.42
C LEU A 598 -15.14 -33.65 10.69
N MET A 599 -14.90 -32.36 10.91
CA MET A 599 -15.44 -31.67 12.06
C MET A 599 -16.95 -31.47 11.96
N GLU A 600 -17.46 -31.05 10.81
CA GLU A 600 -18.92 -31.02 10.60
C GLU A 600 -19.56 -32.41 10.74
N MET A 601 -18.91 -33.48 10.29
CA MET A 601 -19.40 -34.85 10.50
C MET A 601 -19.51 -35.19 11.98
N LYS A 602 -18.52 -34.80 12.79
CA LYS A 602 -18.57 -34.98 14.25
C LYS A 602 -19.71 -34.18 14.87
N VAL A 603 -19.87 -32.92 14.47
CA VAL A 603 -20.96 -32.05 14.93
C VAL A 603 -22.32 -32.66 14.64
N VAL A 604 -22.56 -33.07 13.39
CA VAL A 604 -23.82 -33.71 12.98
C VAL A 604 -24.02 -35.03 13.74
N GLY A 605 -22.97 -35.82 13.93
CA GLY A 605 -23.02 -37.08 14.69
C GLY A 605 -23.43 -36.87 16.15
N LEU A 606 -22.87 -35.85 16.81
CA LEU A 606 -23.24 -35.47 18.18
C LEU A 606 -24.70 -34.99 18.26
N LEU A 607 -25.12 -34.14 17.32
CA LEU A 607 -26.49 -33.64 17.24
C LEU A 607 -27.50 -34.77 17.01
N ARG A 608 -27.16 -35.73 16.14
CA ARG A 608 -27.98 -36.91 15.83
C ARG A 608 -28.16 -37.86 17.01
N GLN A 609 -27.09 -38.10 17.78
CA GLN A 609 -27.12 -39.09 18.87
C GLN A 609 -27.78 -38.58 20.15
N GLY A 610 -28.10 -37.29 20.26
CA GLY A 610 -28.70 -36.72 21.47
C GLY A 610 -27.80 -36.79 22.71
N VAL A 611 -26.50 -37.07 22.55
CA VAL A 611 -25.54 -37.33 23.66
C VAL A 611 -25.41 -36.14 24.62
N TYR A 612 -25.77 -34.95 24.15
CA TYR A 612 -25.76 -33.70 24.92
C TYR A 612 -26.89 -33.62 25.96
N ASP A 613 -28.02 -34.30 25.78
CA ASP A 613 -29.06 -34.38 26.82
C ASP A 613 -28.52 -35.03 28.10
N THR A 614 -27.51 -35.91 27.97
CA THR A 614 -26.83 -36.57 29.09
C THR A 614 -25.69 -35.74 29.70
N LEU A 615 -25.08 -34.82 28.93
CA LEU A 615 -24.01 -33.94 29.39
C LEU A 615 -24.53 -32.65 30.05
N LEU A 616 -25.73 -32.21 29.65
CA LEU A 616 -26.39 -30.99 30.14
C LEU A 616 -27.46 -31.28 31.21
N SER A 617 -27.79 -32.55 31.47
CA SER A 617 -28.60 -32.93 32.63
C SER A 617 -27.80 -32.69 33.91
N PRO A 618 -28.33 -32.00 34.93
CA PRO A 618 -27.62 -31.81 36.19
C PRO A 618 -27.33 -33.18 36.83
N ASN A 619 -26.06 -33.47 37.12
CA ASN A 619 -25.65 -34.67 37.85
C ASN A 619 -26.18 -34.58 39.30
N GLU A 620 -27.17 -35.40 39.66
CA GLU A 620 -27.67 -35.55 41.04
C GLU A 620 -26.73 -36.36 41.97
N ASN A 621 -25.45 -36.55 41.63
CA ASN A 621 -24.56 -37.40 42.43
C ASN A 621 -23.27 -36.68 42.83
N ASP A 622 -23.38 -35.78 43.82
CA ASP A 622 -22.29 -35.54 44.78
C ASP A 622 -22.89 -35.21 46.16
N HIS A 623 -22.75 -36.15 47.10
CA HIS A 623 -23.26 -36.09 48.48
C HIS A 623 -22.34 -35.30 49.43
N VAL A 624 -22.89 -34.47 50.32
CA VAL A 624 -22.51 -34.41 51.77
C VAL A 624 -23.70 -33.96 52.64
N SER A 625 -23.88 -34.69 53.74
CA SER A 625 -24.74 -34.55 54.94
C SER A 625 -24.92 -33.15 55.56
N ASP A 626 -26.13 -32.77 56.02
CA ASP A 626 -26.66 -33.02 57.38
C ASP A 626 -27.95 -32.20 57.71
N LEU A 627 -28.88 -32.87 58.41
CA LEU A 627 -29.95 -32.38 59.31
C LEU A 627 -31.22 -31.67 58.78
N ASN A 628 -32.31 -32.46 58.77
CA ASN A 628 -33.69 -32.18 59.22
C ASN A 628 -34.30 -30.78 58.99
N ASP A 629 -35.33 -30.72 58.14
CA ASP A 629 -36.67 -30.40 58.65
C ASP A 629 -37.78 -30.87 57.69
N ASP A 630 -38.84 -31.39 58.30
CA ASP A 630 -39.98 -32.09 57.70
C ASP A 630 -41.07 -31.06 57.35
N HIS A 631 -41.46 -30.94 56.08
CA HIS A 631 -42.85 -30.63 55.68
C HIS A 631 -43.07 -30.73 54.16
N SER A 632 -43.98 -31.64 53.79
CA SER A 632 -44.46 -31.91 52.43
C SER A 632 -45.29 -30.76 51.83
N SER A 633 -45.01 -30.38 50.58
CA SER A 633 -46.03 -30.17 49.54
C SER A 633 -45.42 -29.86 48.16
N GLY A 634 -45.60 -30.79 47.20
CA GLY A 634 -45.76 -30.46 45.76
C GLY A 634 -44.49 -30.27 44.94
N GLU A 635 -43.94 -31.37 44.42
CA GLU A 635 -42.93 -31.43 43.36
C GLU A 635 -43.36 -30.65 42.10
N LYS A 636 -42.63 -29.58 41.75
CA LYS A 636 -42.55 -29.02 40.39
C LYS A 636 -41.25 -28.21 40.20
N GLU A 637 -40.09 -28.84 40.23
CA GLU A 637 -38.85 -28.17 39.80
C GLU A 637 -37.94 -29.14 39.02
N GLY A 638 -37.59 -28.76 37.78
CA GLY A 638 -36.30 -29.16 37.20
C GLY A 638 -36.22 -29.93 35.88
N LEU A 639 -37.27 -30.12 35.07
CA LEU A 639 -37.08 -30.69 33.73
C LEU A 639 -36.66 -29.59 32.74
N VAL A 640 -35.36 -29.44 32.48
CA VAL A 640 -34.87 -28.66 31.33
C VAL A 640 -35.47 -29.28 30.08
N SER A 641 -36.27 -28.51 29.34
CA SER A 641 -36.86 -28.96 28.08
C SER A 641 -35.75 -29.28 27.08
N SER A 642 -35.80 -30.42 26.40
CA SER A 642 -34.86 -30.83 25.34
C SER A 642 -34.60 -29.72 24.29
N LYS A 643 -35.58 -28.81 24.08
CA LYS A 643 -35.42 -27.62 23.22
C LYS A 643 -34.43 -26.58 23.73
N ASP A 644 -34.25 -26.43 25.04
CA ASP A 644 -33.33 -25.45 25.64
C ASP A 644 -31.90 -25.99 25.67
N ALA A 645 -31.74 -27.30 25.87
CA ALA A 645 -30.46 -28.00 25.72
C ALA A 645 -29.95 -27.92 24.26
N GLU A 646 -30.84 -28.13 23.28
CA GLU A 646 -30.52 -28.05 21.85
C GLU A 646 -30.10 -26.63 21.40
N LYS A 647 -30.79 -25.59 21.90
CA LYS A 647 -30.39 -24.18 21.66
C LYS A 647 -29.03 -23.86 22.25
N THR A 648 -28.79 -24.32 23.48
CA THR A 648 -27.52 -24.10 24.19
C THR A 648 -26.35 -24.76 23.45
N LEU A 649 -26.56 -25.97 22.93
CA LEU A 649 -25.56 -26.67 22.10
C LEU A 649 -25.31 -25.95 20.77
N THR A 650 -26.35 -25.48 20.10
CA THR A 650 -26.21 -24.72 18.84
C THR A 650 -25.38 -23.45 19.06
N GLN A 651 -25.65 -22.72 20.14
CA GLN A 651 -24.93 -21.52 20.53
C GLN A 651 -23.47 -21.82 20.97
N MET A 652 -23.24 -22.94 21.65
CA MET A 652 -21.90 -23.42 21.99
C MET A 652 -21.10 -23.80 20.73
N MET A 653 -21.74 -24.47 19.78
CA MET A 653 -21.12 -24.84 18.51
C MET A 653 -20.77 -23.60 17.69
N GLU A 654 -21.65 -22.60 17.60
CA GLU A 654 -21.37 -21.31 16.97
C GLU A 654 -20.14 -20.61 17.57
N THR A 655 -19.92 -20.75 18.88
CA THR A 655 -18.74 -20.20 19.58
C THR A 655 -17.42 -20.84 19.11
N PHE A 656 -17.47 -22.07 18.59
CA PHE A 656 -16.30 -22.77 18.04
C PHE A 656 -16.02 -22.43 16.57
N HIS A 657 -16.92 -21.70 15.90
CA HIS A 657 -16.72 -21.30 14.50
C HIS A 657 -15.91 -20.01 14.42
N CYS A 658 -15.00 -19.97 13.46
CA CYS A 658 -14.28 -18.75 13.10
C CYS A 658 -15.26 -17.77 12.44
N PRO A 659 -15.34 -16.51 12.91
CA PRO A 659 -16.20 -15.49 12.32
C PRO A 659 -15.86 -15.16 10.85
N LEU A 660 -14.63 -15.42 10.41
CA LEU A 660 -14.16 -15.13 9.05
C LEU A 660 -14.42 -16.26 8.05
N SER A 661 -14.21 -17.52 8.45
CA SER A 661 -14.41 -18.65 7.54
C SER A 661 -15.81 -19.28 7.66
N LEU A 662 -16.51 -19.02 8.78
CA LEU A 662 -17.74 -19.71 9.19
C LEU A 662 -17.55 -21.24 9.29
N GLU A 663 -16.32 -21.66 9.61
CA GLU A 663 -15.91 -23.05 9.80
C GLU A 663 -15.35 -23.21 11.21
N LEU A 664 -15.35 -24.44 11.72
CA LEU A 664 -14.79 -24.75 13.03
C LEU A 664 -13.30 -24.32 13.09
N MET A 665 -12.85 -23.76 14.22
CA MET A 665 -11.45 -23.37 14.41
C MET A 665 -10.55 -24.58 14.72
N ASN A 666 -9.42 -24.72 14.02
CA ASN A 666 -8.39 -25.70 14.32
C ASN A 666 -7.30 -25.12 15.24
N ASP A 667 -6.91 -23.88 14.99
CA ASP A 667 -5.98 -23.14 15.84
C ASP A 667 -6.60 -21.82 16.30
N PRO A 668 -7.49 -21.86 17.30
CA PRO A 668 -8.16 -20.66 17.78
C PRO A 668 -7.15 -19.69 18.42
N VAL A 669 -7.13 -18.46 17.92
CA VAL A 669 -6.34 -17.35 18.47
C VAL A 669 -7.27 -16.21 18.87
N THR A 670 -7.04 -15.67 20.05
CA THR A 670 -7.83 -14.59 20.64
C THR A 670 -7.11 -13.26 20.51
N THR A 671 -7.86 -12.25 20.10
CA THR A 671 -7.40 -10.86 20.01
C THR A 671 -7.49 -10.18 21.39
N PRO A 672 -6.80 -9.05 21.63
CA PRO A 672 -6.89 -8.33 22.90
C PRO A 672 -8.32 -7.92 23.28
N ASP A 673 -9.19 -7.74 22.29
CA ASP A 673 -10.60 -7.40 22.46
C ASP A 673 -11.48 -8.61 22.82
N GLY A 674 -10.92 -9.82 22.87
CA GLY A 674 -11.61 -11.04 23.28
C GLY A 674 -12.27 -11.81 22.13
N ASN A 675 -12.17 -11.36 20.87
CA ASN A 675 -12.66 -12.14 19.74
C ASN A 675 -11.71 -13.28 19.42
N THR A 676 -12.25 -14.43 19.04
CA THR A 676 -11.45 -15.60 18.67
C THR A 676 -11.66 -15.97 17.21
N TYR A 677 -10.55 -16.22 16.51
CA TYR A 677 -10.51 -16.53 15.08
C TYR A 677 -9.65 -17.77 14.84
N GLU A 678 -9.83 -18.39 13.69
CA GLU A 678 -8.85 -19.33 13.14
C GLU A 678 -7.57 -18.57 12.79
N ARG A 679 -6.40 -19.02 13.29
CA ARG A 679 -5.10 -18.34 13.10
C ARG A 679 -4.85 -17.99 11.64
N SER A 680 -4.96 -18.99 10.76
CA SER A 680 -4.66 -18.80 9.34
C SER A 680 -5.53 -17.70 8.71
N MET A 681 -6.80 -17.61 9.10
CA MET A 681 -7.75 -16.63 8.59
C MET A 681 -7.49 -15.22 9.12
N ILE A 682 -7.19 -15.06 10.41
CA ILE A 682 -6.93 -13.74 10.98
C ILE A 682 -5.55 -13.21 10.58
N GLU A 683 -4.53 -14.06 10.48
CA GLU A 683 -3.22 -13.64 9.98
C GLU A 683 -3.32 -13.18 8.52
N GLN A 684 -4.03 -13.94 7.68
CA GLN A 684 -4.33 -13.51 6.31
C GLN A 684 -5.12 -12.20 6.29
N HIS A 685 -6.12 -12.02 7.16
CA HIS A 685 -6.85 -10.77 7.25
C HIS A 685 -5.93 -9.59 7.60
N LEU A 686 -5.04 -9.75 8.57
CA LEU A 686 -4.10 -8.72 9.00
C LEU A 686 -3.12 -8.32 7.90
N GLU A 687 -2.74 -9.29 7.06
CA GLU A 687 -1.83 -9.12 5.92
C GLU A 687 -2.54 -8.49 4.70
N VAL A 688 -3.78 -8.89 4.43
CA VAL A 688 -4.57 -8.51 3.24
C VAL A 688 -5.37 -7.22 3.47
N ASN A 689 -6.17 -7.18 4.52
CA ASN A 689 -7.17 -6.14 4.77
C ASN A 689 -6.65 -5.03 5.69
N GLY A 690 -5.63 -5.33 6.51
CA GLY A 690 -4.93 -4.36 7.37
C GLY A 690 -4.90 -4.78 8.84
N CYS A 691 -4.05 -4.11 9.62
CA CYS A 691 -3.78 -4.43 11.03
C CYS A 691 -4.92 -4.00 11.98
N PHE A 692 -6.10 -4.59 11.83
CA PHE A 692 -7.25 -4.38 12.71
C PHE A 692 -8.05 -5.67 12.92
N ASP A 693 -8.80 -5.74 14.00
CA ASP A 693 -9.71 -6.85 14.31
C ASP A 693 -10.94 -6.79 13.37
N PRO A 694 -11.28 -7.85 12.62
CA PRO A 694 -12.39 -7.83 11.66
C PRO A 694 -13.76 -7.46 12.26
N LEU A 695 -14.00 -7.86 13.51
CA LEU A 695 -15.28 -7.67 14.20
C LEU A 695 -15.32 -6.32 14.94
N THR A 696 -14.33 -6.04 15.78
CA THR A 696 -14.32 -4.83 16.63
C THR A 696 -13.71 -3.63 15.93
N ARG A 697 -12.95 -3.85 14.85
CA ARG A 697 -12.19 -2.84 14.11
C ARG A 697 -11.10 -2.14 14.94
N ALA A 698 -10.79 -2.66 16.12
CA ALA A 698 -9.69 -2.13 16.91
C ALA A 698 -8.34 -2.46 16.24
N PRO A 699 -7.31 -1.62 16.42
CA PRO A 699 -5.96 -1.92 15.94
C PRO A 699 -5.47 -3.26 16.47
N LEU A 700 -5.04 -4.13 15.57
CA LEU A 700 -4.63 -5.50 15.88
C LEU A 700 -3.39 -5.84 15.07
N THR A 701 -2.34 -6.32 15.73
CA THR A 701 -1.11 -6.78 15.07
C THR A 701 -0.92 -8.28 15.27
N LYS A 702 -0.16 -8.93 14.38
CA LYS A 702 0.09 -10.38 14.44
C LYS A 702 0.67 -10.84 15.78
N SER A 703 1.51 -10.00 16.41
CA SER A 703 2.09 -10.26 17.74
C SER A 703 1.08 -10.21 18.88
N GLN A 704 -0.09 -9.61 18.68
CA GLN A 704 -1.16 -9.53 19.68
C GLN A 704 -2.13 -10.71 19.61
N LEU A 705 -1.94 -11.64 18.67
CA LEU A 705 -2.73 -12.86 18.57
C LEU A 705 -2.25 -13.90 19.58
N HIS A 706 -3.05 -14.15 20.60
CA HIS A 706 -2.73 -15.12 21.65
C HIS A 706 -3.44 -16.44 21.37
N THR A 707 -2.73 -17.56 21.37
CA THR A 707 -3.37 -18.87 21.22
C THR A 707 -4.37 -19.12 22.35
N ASN A 708 -5.63 -19.40 21.99
CA ASN A 708 -6.65 -19.76 22.96
C ASN A 708 -6.55 -21.26 23.28
N ARG A 709 -5.59 -21.59 24.16
CA ARG A 709 -5.33 -22.97 24.58
C ARG A 709 -6.54 -23.61 25.26
N ALA A 710 -7.31 -22.84 26.02
CA ALA A 710 -8.49 -23.32 26.72
C ALA A 710 -9.60 -23.73 25.73
N LEU A 711 -9.90 -22.86 24.74
CA LEU A 711 -10.87 -23.18 23.70
C LEU A 711 -10.41 -24.37 22.86
N LYS A 712 -9.12 -24.43 22.50
CA LYS A 712 -8.54 -25.55 21.77
C LYS A 712 -8.69 -26.88 22.54
N GLN A 713 -8.33 -26.90 23.82
CA GLN A 713 -8.46 -28.08 24.68
C GLN A 713 -9.92 -28.51 24.88
N LEU A 714 -10.82 -27.54 25.04
CA LEU A 714 -12.26 -27.81 25.16
C LEU A 714 -12.80 -28.44 23.88
N MET A 715 -12.47 -27.87 22.71
CA MET A 715 -12.85 -28.40 21.42
C MET A 715 -12.25 -29.79 21.20
N GLU A 716 -10.98 -29.99 21.51
CA GLU A 716 -10.32 -31.30 21.44
C GLU A 716 -11.00 -32.31 22.34
N THR A 717 -11.34 -31.97 23.58
CA THR A 717 -12.02 -32.87 24.54
C THR A 717 -13.42 -33.24 24.03
N LEU A 718 -14.24 -32.25 23.67
CA LEU A 718 -15.61 -32.47 23.17
C LEU A 718 -15.64 -33.26 21.85
N LEU A 719 -14.63 -33.10 21.00
CA LEU A 719 -14.55 -33.75 19.69
C LEU A 719 -13.71 -35.04 19.70
N SER A 720 -13.06 -35.38 20.83
CA SER A 720 -12.25 -36.60 21.02
C SER A 720 -12.96 -37.69 21.81
N ASP A 721 -14.11 -37.42 22.44
CA ASP A 721 -14.87 -38.39 23.23
C ASP A 721 -15.42 -39.56 22.39
N HIS A 722 -14.50 -40.51 22.18
CA HIS A 722 -14.50 -41.98 22.19
C HIS A 722 -15.71 -42.83 21.74
N ARG A 723 -16.89 -42.30 21.42
CA ARG A 723 -18.03 -43.10 20.91
C ARG A 723 -18.19 -43.06 19.38
N LEU A 724 -17.63 -42.07 18.69
CA LEU A 724 -17.66 -42.03 17.22
C LEU A 724 -16.51 -42.79 16.55
N GLY A 725 -15.37 -42.96 17.24
CA GLY A 725 -14.28 -43.84 16.78
C GLY A 725 -14.70 -45.31 16.68
N LEU A 726 -15.59 -45.75 17.57
CA LEU A 726 -16.22 -47.08 17.52
C LEU A 726 -17.24 -47.21 16.37
N LEU A 727 -17.94 -46.12 16.03
CA LEU A 727 -18.91 -46.07 14.92
C LEU A 727 -18.21 -46.06 13.55
N LEU A 728 -17.13 -45.29 13.41
CA LEU A 728 -16.31 -45.29 12.19
C LEU A 728 -15.51 -46.59 12.03
N ALA A 729 -15.08 -47.23 13.13
CA ALA A 729 -14.53 -48.58 13.09
C ALA A 729 -15.57 -49.65 12.70
N SER A 730 -16.87 -49.43 12.99
CA SER A 730 -17.96 -50.33 12.57
C SER A 730 -18.41 -50.15 11.11
N CYS A 731 -18.09 -49.01 10.49
CA CYS A 731 -18.33 -48.76 9.06
C CYS A 731 -17.15 -49.15 8.16
N ALA A 732 -16.05 -49.66 8.75
CA ALA A 732 -14.86 -50.12 8.04
C ALA A 732 -14.76 -51.67 7.95
N THR A 733 -15.89 -52.37 8.15
CA THR A 733 -16.01 -53.83 7.88
C THR A 733 -17.04 -54.10 6.82
#